data_AF-A0A415UWN4-F1
#
_entry.id   AF-A0A415UWN4-F1
#
_cell.length_a   1.000
_cell.length_b   1.000
_cell.length_c   1.000
_cell.angle_alpha   90.00
_cell.angle_beta   90.00
_cell.angle_gamma   90.00
#
_symmetry.space_group_name_H-M   'P 1'
#
loop_
_entity.id
_entity.type
_entity.pdbx_description
1 polymer ?
#
loop_
_entity_poly.entity_id
_entity_poly.type
_entity_poly.pdbx_seq_one_letter_code
_entity_poly.pdbx_strand_id
1 'polypeptide(L)'
;MDLLVYDFEVFAHDWLVVFKHVGDKRREWFWNEDAEALREWMREMSDSFFVSFNGSHYDQYIMKAIFAGCSPEQVKEVNDWIISGEQGWQHPYLERCYFRFNDVDLMKDTQQGTSLKSVEGHLGLSVEESEVDFTHEGRLTAAERADVLHYCMHDVDATEALLELRRGYLETKLTLGERAGLSPGRALYLTNAKLTAAVLGATRAEHDDERAYTVPANLLREWIPDEVFGFFANMADPSVPDEVLWKLKLAIDVGGCPVTLAFGGIHGALPRYREERRGGRLIINIDVSSYYPSLMICNGYTSRNMRSPSVFEGIYTERLAAKKAGDKATANGLKLVVNTTYGATLNKYNDLYDPLMARSVCVSGQLYLLELAEHLVHDIEGLTLIQLNTDGIMVSLDESSYGKFAEIYHEWERRTGFGLEEDQVQMVWEKDVNNYAIRMVDGHEKVKGGYLVRGPSTVGAFSINNNATAVADALKAYLLDGTPIDRSIDSCDDPAAFQLIAKAGGKYSRVYQLVDGEEVPMQKCNRVFATRDERLGRLYKVKKADGSVAKIESLPEHCLVSNGGMPDIADIDKDFYKRLALKRAADFEPEEGTMATAKAPDYTSMNVYQKLAIARHMFVEAGVKKSGINDYVGFDYFELDDIVPTQTRIFAEVGLVERTTKVMRRTVSGISLENGAINGVHEEPAKIVTEVINVDAPEEKISFELDWPSINPILNKDGKDTGNPLQRLGSEETYLRRYMKMLVLDLAEGDETDASIGGPRDAKTPAKSAVKSTTEVATADKGDPAPKKPAAKKTVKAKRGSAKPAEGADRAKTAAKLADPDGKATRLQVAALKKSIKTLKEEYPDNGQVAKAVAEIGVETENLKKEITKAECEKYINELGELKASIEKGE
;
A
#
# COMPACT_ATOMS: atom_id res chain seq x y z
N MET A 1 -5.22 -25.08 28.90
CA MET A 1 -5.67 -23.69 28.72
C MET A 1 -7.09 -23.78 28.21
N ASP A 2 -8.05 -23.15 28.88
CA ASP A 2 -9.43 -23.09 28.40
C ASP A 2 -9.54 -22.00 27.32
N LEU A 3 -9.97 -22.38 26.13
CA LEU A 3 -10.07 -21.49 24.97
C LEU A 3 -11.54 -21.32 24.58
N LEU A 4 -11.94 -20.08 24.38
CA LEU A 4 -13.28 -19.65 23.99
C LEU A 4 -13.16 -18.84 22.71
N VAL A 5 -13.70 -19.30 21.59
CA VAL A 5 -13.80 -18.48 20.38
C VAL A 5 -15.00 -17.55 20.51
N TYR A 6 -14.86 -16.29 20.12
CA TYR A 6 -15.94 -15.32 20.21
C TYR A 6 -15.93 -14.29 19.09
N ASP A 7 -17.11 -13.71 18.84
CA ASP A 7 -17.35 -12.69 17.82
C ASP A 7 -18.55 -11.81 18.22
N PHE A 8 -18.61 -10.57 17.71
CA PHE A 8 -19.68 -9.60 17.97
C PHE A 8 -20.34 -9.09 16.70
N GLU A 9 -21.66 -8.87 16.79
CA GLU A 9 -22.42 -8.12 15.81
C GLU A 9 -23.07 -6.89 16.45
N VAL A 10 -22.99 -5.73 15.79
CA VAL A 10 -23.49 -4.45 16.34
C VAL A 10 -24.35 -3.69 15.32
N PHE A 11 -25.58 -3.37 15.71
CA PHE A 11 -26.60 -2.63 14.97
C PHE A 11 -27.03 -1.37 15.75
N ALA A 12 -27.91 -0.54 15.17
CA ALA A 12 -28.33 0.72 15.79
C ALA A 12 -28.89 0.57 17.21
N HIS A 13 -29.70 -0.47 17.43
CA HIS A 13 -30.40 -0.71 18.70
C HIS A 13 -30.14 -2.10 19.28
N ASP A 14 -29.28 -2.91 18.67
CA ASP A 14 -29.02 -4.29 19.06
C ASP A 14 -27.53 -4.61 18.96
N TRP A 15 -27.03 -5.42 19.88
CA TRP A 15 -25.76 -6.09 19.78
C TRP A 15 -25.92 -7.56 20.18
N LEU A 16 -25.07 -8.40 19.60
CA LEU A 16 -24.96 -9.82 19.88
C LEU A 16 -23.49 -10.14 20.17
N VAL A 17 -23.25 -11.05 21.11
CA VAL A 17 -21.99 -11.77 21.22
C VAL A 17 -22.25 -13.27 21.25
N VAL A 18 -21.44 -14.03 20.51
CA VAL A 18 -21.45 -15.50 20.53
C VAL A 18 -20.11 -16.00 21.05
N PHE A 19 -20.16 -17.02 21.89
CA PHE A 19 -19.00 -17.76 22.38
C PHE A 19 -19.12 -19.23 22.01
N LYS A 20 -17.98 -19.87 21.72
CA LYS A 20 -17.84 -21.31 21.52
C LYS A 20 -16.66 -21.83 22.30
N HIS A 21 -16.89 -22.86 23.11
CA HIS A 21 -15.78 -23.57 23.75
C HIS A 21 -15.00 -24.37 22.72
N VAL A 22 -13.68 -24.28 22.74
CA VAL A 22 -12.84 -25.08 21.84
C VAL A 22 -12.80 -26.51 22.36
N GLY A 23 -13.11 -27.47 21.49
CA GLY A 23 -13.01 -28.90 21.79
C GLY A 23 -14.29 -29.56 22.30
N ASP A 24 -15.30 -28.80 22.71
CA ASP A 24 -16.68 -29.28 22.84
C ASP A 24 -17.65 -28.36 22.10
N LYS A 25 -18.77 -28.88 21.60
CA LYS A 25 -19.68 -28.08 20.74
C LYS A 25 -20.53 -27.07 21.53
N ARG A 26 -20.19 -26.76 22.78
CA ARG A 26 -20.99 -25.86 23.63
C ARG A 26 -20.82 -24.42 23.16
N ARG A 27 -21.96 -23.74 23.06
CA ARG A 27 -22.05 -22.31 22.71
C ARG A 27 -22.87 -21.57 23.74
N GLU A 28 -22.49 -20.32 23.96
CA GLU A 28 -23.23 -19.35 24.78
C GLU A 28 -23.40 -18.08 23.93
N TRP A 29 -24.51 -17.38 24.05
CA TRP A 29 -24.71 -16.10 23.36
C TRP A 29 -25.58 -15.17 24.19
N PHE A 30 -25.38 -13.87 24.00
CA PHE A 30 -26.02 -12.83 24.81
C PHE A 30 -26.46 -11.68 23.92
N TRP A 31 -27.68 -11.20 24.12
CA TRP A 31 -28.21 -9.98 23.50
C TRP A 31 -28.23 -8.83 24.52
N ASN A 32 -28.64 -7.64 24.08
CA ASN A 32 -28.81 -6.43 24.90
C ASN A 32 -29.35 -6.68 26.30
N GLU A 33 -30.46 -7.41 26.38
CA GLU A 33 -31.20 -7.71 27.61
C GLU A 33 -30.40 -8.56 28.59
N ASP A 34 -29.39 -9.29 28.11
CA ASP A 34 -28.58 -10.21 28.88
C ASP A 34 -27.26 -9.59 29.37
N ALA A 35 -27.10 -8.26 29.30
CA ALA A 35 -25.86 -7.57 29.64
C ALA A 35 -25.32 -7.91 31.04
N GLU A 36 -26.19 -8.07 32.05
CA GLU A 36 -25.76 -8.48 33.40
C GLU A 36 -25.36 -9.97 33.44
N ALA A 37 -26.10 -10.84 32.75
CA ALA A 37 -25.77 -12.26 32.65
C ALA A 37 -24.41 -12.47 31.95
N LEU A 38 -24.15 -11.71 30.88
CA LEU A 38 -22.85 -11.68 30.22
C LEU A 38 -21.73 -11.26 31.19
N ARG A 39 -21.94 -10.22 32.00
CA ARG A 39 -20.95 -9.77 32.98
C ARG A 39 -20.68 -10.80 34.07
N GLU A 40 -21.70 -11.51 34.53
CA GLU A 40 -21.56 -12.61 35.50
C GLU A 40 -20.78 -13.77 34.87
N TRP A 41 -21.19 -14.22 33.68
CA TRP A 41 -20.53 -15.30 32.95
C TRP A 41 -19.06 -14.99 32.63
N MET A 42 -18.74 -13.78 32.17
CA MET A 42 -17.36 -13.36 31.94
C MET A 42 -16.51 -13.34 33.23
N ARG A 43 -17.11 -13.13 34.40
CA ARG A 43 -16.38 -13.24 35.69
C ARG A 43 -16.09 -14.70 36.02
N GLU A 44 -17.04 -15.60 35.75
CA GLU A 44 -16.85 -17.05 35.92
C GLU A 44 -15.74 -17.56 34.98
N MET A 45 -15.67 -17.04 33.76
CA MET A 45 -14.67 -17.38 32.74
C MET A 45 -13.39 -16.52 32.82
N SER A 46 -13.10 -15.90 33.98
CA SER A 46 -12.00 -14.94 34.11
C SER A 46 -10.58 -15.52 33.87
N ASP A 47 -10.41 -16.84 34.03
CA ASP A 47 -9.17 -17.56 33.75
C ASP A 47 -9.09 -18.12 32.31
N SER A 48 -10.17 -18.01 31.54
CA SER A 48 -10.25 -18.49 30.14
C SER A 48 -9.58 -17.50 29.17
N PHE A 49 -9.31 -17.97 27.96
CA PHE A 49 -8.68 -17.21 26.88
C PHE A 49 -9.65 -17.06 25.71
N PHE A 50 -9.89 -15.81 25.33
CA PHE A 50 -10.92 -15.44 24.37
C PHE A 50 -10.28 -15.19 23.02
N VAL A 51 -10.54 -16.07 22.07
CA VAL A 51 -9.95 -16.11 20.74
C VAL A 51 -10.90 -15.45 19.75
N SER A 52 -10.39 -14.49 18.97
CA SER A 52 -11.19 -13.73 18.00
C SER A 52 -10.42 -13.55 16.69
N PHE A 53 -11.12 -13.10 15.64
CA PHE A 53 -10.49 -12.52 14.46
C PHE A 53 -10.67 -11.00 14.52
N ASN A 54 -9.58 -10.24 14.71
CA ASN A 54 -9.56 -8.77 14.86
C ASN A 54 -10.11 -8.23 16.21
N GLY A 55 -10.33 -9.08 17.21
CA GLY A 55 -10.89 -8.63 18.49
C GLY A 55 -10.00 -7.70 19.30
N SER A 56 -8.68 -7.74 19.10
CA SER A 56 -7.79 -6.76 19.73
C SER A 56 -7.95 -5.33 19.20
N HIS A 57 -8.49 -5.14 18.00
CA HIS A 57 -8.75 -3.79 17.48
C HIS A 57 -10.22 -3.41 17.59
N TYR A 58 -11.14 -4.39 17.56
CA TYR A 58 -12.58 -4.17 17.50
C TYR A 58 -13.32 -4.75 18.71
N ASP A 59 -13.56 -6.06 18.75
CA ASP A 59 -14.51 -6.71 19.67
C ASP A 59 -14.25 -6.45 21.16
N GLN A 60 -12.98 -6.36 21.57
CA GLN A 60 -12.66 -6.07 22.97
C GLN A 60 -13.21 -4.72 23.45
N TYR A 61 -13.38 -3.76 22.54
CA TYR A 61 -13.88 -2.43 22.86
C TYR A 61 -15.41 -2.39 22.88
N ILE A 62 -16.07 -3.21 22.07
CA ILE A 62 -17.51 -3.46 22.16
C ILE A 62 -17.83 -4.10 23.51
N MET A 63 -17.10 -5.15 23.90
CA MET A 63 -17.19 -5.75 25.22
C MET A 63 -16.96 -4.72 26.35
N LYS A 64 -15.92 -3.89 26.23
CA LYS A 64 -15.66 -2.83 27.23
C LYS A 64 -16.76 -1.78 27.31
N ALA A 65 -17.42 -1.44 26.21
CA ALA A 65 -18.57 -0.52 26.21
C ALA A 65 -19.73 -1.11 27.01
N ILE A 66 -20.02 -2.40 26.81
CA ILE A 66 -21.05 -3.12 27.58
C ILE A 66 -20.69 -3.14 29.08
N PHE A 67 -19.42 -3.38 29.41
CA PHE A 67 -18.92 -3.32 30.80
C PHE A 67 -18.88 -1.91 31.40
N ALA A 68 -18.79 -0.87 30.57
CA ALA A 68 -18.90 0.52 30.99
C ALA A 68 -20.36 0.95 31.27
N GLY A 69 -21.33 0.09 30.98
CA GLY A 69 -22.75 0.38 31.17
C GLY A 69 -23.38 1.18 30.03
N CYS A 70 -22.76 1.17 28.84
CA CYS A 70 -23.33 1.82 27.66
C CYS A 70 -24.68 1.18 27.25
N SER A 71 -25.62 1.99 26.79
CA SER A 71 -26.82 1.50 26.07
C SER A 71 -26.43 0.92 24.70
N PRO A 72 -27.30 0.15 24.03
CA PRO A 72 -27.03 -0.36 22.68
C PRO A 72 -26.64 0.73 21.67
N GLU A 73 -27.28 1.90 21.73
CA GLU A 73 -26.97 3.04 20.86
C GLU A 73 -25.59 3.63 21.15
N GLN A 74 -25.19 3.65 22.43
CA GLN A 74 -23.84 4.08 22.83
C GLN A 74 -22.79 3.03 22.45
N VAL A 75 -23.13 1.74 22.45
CA VAL A 75 -22.27 0.68 21.91
C VAL A 75 -22.12 0.87 20.40
N LYS A 76 -23.19 1.21 19.67
CA LYS A 76 -23.12 1.56 18.25
C LYS A 76 -22.24 2.78 17.98
N GLU A 77 -22.27 3.79 18.85
CA GLU A 77 -21.36 4.95 18.75
C GLU A 77 -19.89 4.53 18.85
N VAL A 78 -19.56 3.63 19.80
CA VAL A 78 -18.20 3.07 19.93
C VAL A 78 -17.83 2.23 18.69
N ASN A 79 -18.77 1.44 18.18
CA ASN A 79 -18.59 0.70 16.93
C ASN A 79 -18.24 1.63 15.76
N ASP A 80 -19.04 2.68 15.55
CA ASP A 80 -18.88 3.60 14.41
C ASP A 80 -17.59 4.42 14.52
N TRP A 81 -17.20 4.77 15.74
CA TRP A 81 -15.89 5.35 16.03
C TRP A 81 -14.76 4.46 15.51
N ILE A 82 -14.77 3.16 15.86
CA ILE A 82 -13.72 2.23 15.44
C ILE A 82 -13.76 2.01 13.92
N ILE A 83 -14.95 1.82 13.34
CA ILE A 83 -15.12 1.63 11.88
C ILE A 83 -14.64 2.84 11.08
N SER A 84 -14.75 4.05 11.65
CA SER A 84 -14.22 5.28 11.03
C SER A 84 -12.68 5.37 11.00
N GLY A 85 -12.00 4.44 11.66
CA GLY A 85 -10.53 4.34 11.72
C GLY A 85 -9.92 4.86 13.02
N GLU A 86 -10.73 5.35 13.95
CA GLU A 86 -10.27 5.82 15.25
C GLU A 86 -9.94 4.65 16.20
N GLN A 87 -9.12 4.90 17.22
CA GLN A 87 -8.73 3.85 18.16
C GLN A 87 -9.78 3.68 19.26
N GLY A 88 -10.28 2.46 19.46
CA GLY A 88 -11.32 2.19 20.45
C GLY A 88 -10.98 2.65 21.87
N TRP A 89 -9.72 2.47 22.31
CA TRP A 89 -9.28 2.90 23.64
C TRP A 89 -9.29 4.43 23.86
N GLN A 90 -9.39 5.23 22.80
CA GLN A 90 -9.50 6.69 22.87
C GLN A 90 -10.94 7.17 23.02
N HIS A 91 -11.93 6.29 22.91
CA HIS A 91 -13.33 6.69 23.02
C HIS A 91 -13.67 7.16 24.45
N PRO A 92 -14.34 8.31 24.64
CA PRO A 92 -14.63 8.88 25.96
C PRO A 92 -15.36 7.93 26.93
N TYR A 93 -16.29 7.12 26.43
CA TYR A 93 -17.01 6.13 27.27
C TYR A 93 -16.08 5.06 27.88
N LEU A 94 -14.96 4.78 27.22
CA LEU A 94 -14.05 3.70 27.63
C LEU A 94 -12.89 4.21 28.51
N GLU A 95 -12.72 5.52 28.63
CA GLU A 95 -11.57 6.16 29.32
C GLU A 95 -11.45 5.73 30.80
N ARG A 96 -12.58 5.38 31.43
CA ARG A 96 -12.65 4.90 32.83
C ARG A 96 -13.00 3.42 32.96
N CYS A 97 -13.13 2.70 31.86
CA CYS A 97 -13.40 1.27 31.86
C CYS A 97 -12.08 0.49 31.98
N TYR A 98 -11.82 -0.06 33.17
CA TYR A 98 -10.62 -0.86 33.43
C TYR A 98 -10.80 -2.36 33.16
N PHE A 99 -11.95 -2.76 32.59
CA PHE A 99 -12.23 -4.15 32.28
C PHE A 99 -11.19 -4.72 31.31
N ARG A 100 -10.68 -5.91 31.62
CA ARG A 100 -9.71 -6.66 30.82
C ARG A 100 -10.01 -8.15 30.96
N PHE A 101 -9.73 -8.88 29.89
CA PHE A 101 -9.80 -10.33 29.80
C PHE A 101 -8.64 -10.82 28.90
N ASN A 102 -8.39 -12.12 28.87
CA ASN A 102 -7.29 -12.69 28.09
C ASN A 102 -7.65 -12.78 26.59
N ASP A 103 -7.63 -11.65 25.89
CA ASP A 103 -7.89 -11.56 24.46
C ASP A 103 -6.73 -12.10 23.60
N VAL A 104 -7.07 -12.96 22.63
CA VAL A 104 -6.16 -13.65 21.72
C VAL A 104 -6.64 -13.44 20.28
N ASP A 105 -6.02 -12.48 19.60
CA ASP A 105 -6.42 -12.09 18.24
C ASP A 105 -5.67 -12.88 17.16
N LEU A 106 -6.40 -13.69 16.37
CA LEU A 106 -5.90 -14.47 15.23
C LEU A 106 -5.73 -13.69 13.94
N MET A 107 -6.03 -12.39 13.91
CA MET A 107 -5.62 -11.50 12.81
C MET A 107 -4.22 -10.91 13.05
N LYS A 108 -3.68 -10.98 14.28
CA LYS A 108 -2.31 -10.52 14.52
C LYS A 108 -1.30 -11.34 13.74
N ASP A 109 -0.29 -10.63 13.24
CA ASP A 109 0.80 -11.17 12.44
C ASP A 109 0.33 -11.88 11.14
N THR A 110 -0.87 -11.57 10.64
CA THR A 110 -1.31 -11.97 9.28
C THR A 110 -0.93 -10.92 8.24
N GLN A 111 -0.93 -11.30 6.97
CA GLN A 111 -0.78 -10.38 5.86
C GLN A 111 -1.84 -9.27 5.93
N GLN A 112 -1.42 -8.04 5.66
CA GLN A 112 -2.34 -6.91 5.65
C GLN A 112 -3.44 -7.12 4.61
N GLY A 113 -4.69 -6.90 5.01
CA GLY A 113 -5.84 -7.09 4.15
C GLY A 113 -6.40 -8.51 4.13
N THR A 114 -5.90 -9.45 4.95
CA THR A 114 -6.61 -10.71 5.23
C THR A 114 -7.94 -10.42 5.93
N SER A 115 -9.02 -11.09 5.52
CA SER A 115 -10.31 -11.08 6.21
C SER A 115 -10.74 -12.51 6.50
N LEU A 116 -11.59 -12.70 7.51
CA LEU A 116 -12.14 -14.02 7.85
C LEU A 116 -12.82 -14.68 6.64
N LYS A 117 -13.63 -13.92 5.88
CA LYS A 117 -14.28 -14.40 4.63
C LYS A 117 -13.31 -14.89 3.56
N SER A 118 -12.13 -14.27 3.47
CA SER A 118 -11.08 -14.73 2.55
C SER A 118 -10.42 -16.01 3.06
N VAL A 119 -10.29 -16.16 4.38
CA VAL A 119 -9.77 -17.37 5.03
C VAL A 119 -10.76 -18.52 4.84
N GLU A 120 -12.06 -18.32 5.10
CA GLU A 120 -13.14 -19.28 4.82
C GLU A 120 -13.05 -19.81 3.39
N GLY A 121 -12.99 -18.89 2.42
CA GLY A 121 -12.83 -19.20 1.01
C GLY A 121 -11.63 -20.10 0.75
N HIS A 122 -10.44 -19.72 1.25
CA HIS A 122 -9.22 -20.50 1.08
C HIS A 122 -9.21 -21.84 1.84
N LEU A 123 -9.97 -21.98 2.92
CA LEU A 123 -10.13 -23.23 3.67
C LEU A 123 -11.20 -24.16 3.10
N GLY A 124 -11.93 -23.74 2.06
CA GLY A 124 -13.00 -24.54 1.48
C GLY A 124 -14.31 -24.48 2.27
N LEU A 125 -14.43 -23.60 3.27
CA LEU A 125 -15.64 -23.40 4.06
C LEU A 125 -16.69 -22.59 3.27
N SER A 126 -17.94 -22.55 3.74
CA SER A 126 -18.92 -21.60 3.20
C SER A 126 -18.43 -20.17 3.42
N VAL A 127 -18.59 -19.31 2.40
CA VAL A 127 -18.31 -17.88 2.49
C VAL A 127 -19.64 -17.16 2.70
N GLU A 128 -19.85 -16.67 3.92
CA GLU A 128 -21.14 -16.11 4.32
C GLU A 128 -20.96 -14.65 4.75
N GLU A 129 -21.84 -13.77 4.31
CA GLU A 129 -21.96 -12.39 4.79
C GLU A 129 -23.37 -12.22 5.38
N SER A 130 -23.54 -11.34 6.37
CA SER A 130 -24.84 -11.12 7.02
C SER A 130 -25.92 -10.72 6.01
N GLU A 131 -27.09 -11.35 6.09
CA GLU A 131 -28.27 -10.96 5.31
C GLU A 131 -28.87 -9.63 5.81
N VAL A 132 -28.65 -9.32 7.10
CA VAL A 132 -29.08 -8.05 7.71
C VAL A 132 -27.95 -7.03 7.57
N ASP A 133 -28.24 -5.90 6.94
CA ASP A 133 -27.28 -4.82 6.76
C ASP A 133 -26.93 -4.18 8.12
N PHE A 134 -25.64 -4.03 8.43
CA PHE A 134 -25.15 -3.38 9.65
C PHE A 134 -25.52 -1.89 9.77
N THR A 135 -26.05 -1.29 8.70
CA THR A 135 -26.63 0.06 8.69
C THR A 135 -28.12 0.09 9.04
N HIS A 136 -28.72 -1.05 9.39
CA HIS A 136 -30.12 -1.12 9.83
C HIS A 136 -30.38 -0.17 11.02
N GLU A 137 -31.27 0.80 10.80
CA GLU A 137 -31.56 1.87 11.77
C GLU A 137 -32.57 1.47 12.83
N GLY A 138 -33.40 0.45 12.58
CA GLY A 138 -34.41 -0.03 13.52
C GLY A 138 -33.88 -1.07 14.50
N ARG A 139 -34.73 -1.41 15.49
CA ARG A 139 -34.51 -2.60 16.32
C ARG A 139 -34.77 -3.86 15.49
N LEU A 140 -33.91 -4.87 15.63
CA LEU A 140 -34.03 -6.11 14.89
C LEU A 140 -35.29 -6.88 15.30
N THR A 141 -35.98 -7.44 14.31
CA THR A 141 -37.07 -8.40 14.48
C THR A 141 -36.53 -9.75 14.96
N ALA A 142 -37.44 -10.64 15.41
CA ALA A 142 -37.06 -11.98 15.84
C ALA A 142 -36.43 -12.82 14.71
N ALA A 143 -36.85 -12.61 13.45
CA ALA A 143 -36.28 -13.27 12.29
C ALA A 143 -34.86 -12.75 12.01
N GLU A 144 -34.69 -11.43 11.94
CA GLU A 144 -33.37 -10.81 11.73
C GLU A 144 -32.38 -11.18 12.86
N ARG A 145 -32.82 -11.23 14.12
CA ARG A 145 -31.99 -11.72 15.24
C ARG A 145 -31.57 -13.18 15.05
N ALA A 146 -32.43 -14.04 14.49
CA ALA A 146 -32.10 -15.43 14.22
C ALA A 146 -31.06 -15.55 13.09
N ASP A 147 -31.19 -14.75 12.03
CA ASP A 147 -30.25 -14.72 10.91
C ASP A 147 -28.88 -14.18 11.33
N VAL A 148 -28.86 -13.10 12.12
CA VAL A 148 -27.62 -12.54 12.71
C VAL A 148 -26.96 -13.53 13.66
N LEU A 149 -27.74 -14.28 14.46
CA LEU A 149 -27.19 -15.31 15.34
C LEU A 149 -26.55 -16.45 14.54
N HIS A 150 -27.19 -16.88 13.44
CA HIS A 150 -26.63 -17.88 12.55
C HIS A 150 -25.31 -17.42 11.92
N TYR A 151 -25.29 -16.19 11.40
CA TYR A 151 -24.10 -15.57 10.82
C TYR A 151 -22.93 -15.49 11.83
N CYS A 152 -23.17 -14.94 13.02
CA CYS A 152 -22.13 -14.83 14.05
C CYS A 152 -21.64 -16.22 14.54
N MET A 153 -22.55 -17.21 14.59
CA MET A 153 -22.17 -18.60 14.85
C MET A 153 -21.24 -19.19 13.79
N HIS A 154 -21.42 -18.82 12.51
CA HIS A 154 -20.53 -19.20 11.41
C HIS A 154 -19.16 -18.53 11.53
N ASP A 155 -19.09 -17.24 11.89
CA ASP A 155 -17.82 -16.51 12.08
C ASP A 155 -16.98 -17.10 13.22
N VAL A 156 -17.64 -17.52 14.29
CA VAL A 156 -17.01 -18.26 15.40
C VAL A 156 -16.48 -19.63 14.94
N ASP A 157 -17.18 -20.33 14.05
CA ASP A 157 -16.71 -21.61 13.48
C ASP A 157 -15.52 -21.41 12.54
N ALA A 158 -15.56 -20.39 11.68
CA ALA A 158 -14.46 -20.02 10.80
C ALA A 158 -13.21 -19.60 11.59
N THR A 159 -13.42 -18.87 12.69
CA THR A 159 -12.33 -18.45 13.59
C THR A 159 -11.72 -19.65 14.31
N GLU A 160 -12.50 -20.65 14.72
CA GLU A 160 -11.97 -21.92 15.26
C GLU A 160 -11.17 -22.70 14.19
N ALA A 161 -11.64 -22.75 12.94
CA ALA A 161 -10.87 -23.39 11.86
C ALA A 161 -9.50 -22.72 11.65
N LEU A 162 -9.44 -21.38 11.74
CA LEU A 162 -8.19 -20.64 11.70
C LEU A 162 -7.33 -20.87 12.96
N LEU A 163 -7.95 -21.01 14.14
CA LEU A 163 -7.27 -21.36 15.39
C LEU A 163 -6.51 -22.68 15.23
N GLU A 164 -7.16 -23.71 14.69
CA GLU A 164 -6.51 -25.01 14.46
C GLU A 164 -5.32 -24.88 13.51
N LEU A 165 -5.49 -24.14 12.40
CA LEU A 165 -4.40 -23.89 11.45
C LEU A 165 -3.23 -23.12 12.08
N ARG A 166 -3.50 -22.27 13.07
CA ARG A 166 -2.52 -21.41 13.75
C ARG A 166 -2.14 -21.88 15.16
N ARG A 167 -2.48 -23.12 15.54
CA ARG A 167 -2.19 -23.65 16.88
C ARG A 167 -0.71 -23.56 17.27
N GLY A 168 0.18 -23.96 16.36
CA GLY A 168 1.64 -23.87 16.57
C GLY A 168 2.16 -22.43 16.72
N TYR A 169 1.45 -21.44 16.16
CA TYR A 169 1.77 -20.01 16.36
C TYR A 169 1.50 -19.60 17.82
N LEU A 170 0.38 -20.03 18.42
CA LEU A 170 0.07 -19.71 19.82
C LEU A 170 1.01 -20.43 20.78
N GLU A 171 1.32 -21.71 20.54
CA GLU A 171 2.27 -22.50 21.34
C GLU A 171 3.67 -21.87 21.35
N THR A 172 4.12 -21.39 20.19
CA THR A 172 5.38 -20.66 20.05
C THR A 172 5.38 -19.40 20.90
N LYS A 173 4.29 -18.63 20.88
CA LYS A 173 4.18 -17.40 21.68
C LYS A 173 4.18 -17.67 23.17
N LEU A 174 3.52 -18.72 23.62
CA LEU A 174 3.52 -19.12 25.04
C LEU A 174 4.93 -19.49 25.50
N THR A 175 5.65 -20.30 24.72
CA THR A 175 7.03 -20.71 25.01
C THR A 175 7.97 -19.50 25.11
N LEU A 176 7.88 -18.58 24.15
CA LEU A 176 8.69 -17.35 24.16
C LEU A 176 8.27 -16.38 25.27
N GLY A 177 6.97 -16.32 25.58
CA GLY A 177 6.43 -15.53 26.67
C GLY A 177 6.97 -15.98 28.03
N GLU A 178 6.97 -17.28 28.29
CA GLU A 178 7.56 -17.88 29.49
C GLU A 178 9.04 -17.51 29.61
N ARG A 179 9.81 -17.62 28.51
CA ARG A 179 11.22 -17.21 28.46
C ARG A 179 11.44 -15.72 28.78
N ALA A 180 10.48 -14.87 28.41
CA ALA A 180 10.49 -13.44 28.71
C ALA A 180 9.90 -13.11 30.10
N GLY A 181 9.46 -14.10 30.88
CA GLY A 181 8.81 -13.89 32.18
C GLY A 181 7.42 -13.26 32.07
N LEU A 182 6.73 -13.43 30.94
CA LEU A 182 5.39 -12.90 30.69
C LEU A 182 4.31 -13.92 31.10
N SER A 183 3.16 -13.42 31.54
CA SER A 183 1.97 -14.27 31.68
C SER A 183 1.49 -14.77 30.31
N PRO A 184 0.84 -15.94 30.22
CA PRO A 184 0.28 -16.46 28.98
C PRO A 184 -0.62 -15.44 28.24
N GLY A 185 -1.51 -14.75 28.97
CA GLY A 185 -2.39 -13.74 28.38
C GLY A 185 -1.62 -12.57 27.77
N ARG A 186 -0.54 -12.12 28.42
CA ARG A 186 0.33 -11.07 27.87
C ARG A 186 1.10 -11.56 26.64
N ALA A 187 1.64 -12.78 26.69
CA ALA A 187 2.41 -13.35 25.59
C ALA A 187 1.57 -13.50 24.30
N LEU A 188 0.34 -14.01 24.44
CA LEU A 188 -0.60 -14.16 23.32
C LEU A 188 -1.10 -12.82 22.78
N TYR A 189 -1.24 -11.80 23.64
CA TYR A 189 -1.65 -10.46 23.25
C TYR A 189 -0.60 -9.68 22.44
N LEU A 190 0.71 -9.92 22.65
CA LEU A 190 1.75 -9.18 21.92
C LEU A 190 1.82 -9.62 20.44
N THR A 191 2.21 -8.73 19.52
CA THR A 191 2.62 -9.17 18.17
C THR A 191 3.95 -9.92 18.25
N ASN A 192 4.30 -10.73 17.24
CA ASN A 192 5.58 -11.42 17.19
C ASN A 192 6.77 -10.48 17.37
N ALA A 193 6.70 -9.28 16.78
CA ALA A 193 7.74 -8.26 16.91
C ALA A 193 7.84 -7.72 18.36
N LYS A 194 6.71 -7.46 19.04
CA LYS A 194 6.73 -6.98 20.43
C LYS A 194 7.14 -8.08 21.41
N LEU A 195 6.76 -9.33 21.13
CA LEU A 195 7.20 -10.48 21.92
C LEU A 195 8.71 -10.70 21.77
N THR A 196 9.24 -10.56 20.55
CA THR A 196 10.69 -10.61 20.27
C THR A 196 11.44 -9.54 21.08
N ALA A 197 10.92 -8.30 21.10
CA ALA A 197 11.50 -7.22 21.91
C ALA A 197 11.52 -7.56 23.42
N ALA A 198 10.44 -8.13 23.94
CA ALA A 198 10.37 -8.57 25.33
C ALA A 198 11.38 -9.69 25.65
N VAL A 199 11.50 -10.70 24.78
CA VAL A 199 12.48 -11.80 24.92
C VAL A 199 13.91 -11.26 24.94
N LEU A 200 14.21 -10.25 24.11
CA LEU A 200 15.53 -9.60 24.05
C LEU A 200 15.76 -8.55 25.15
N GLY A 201 14.77 -8.33 26.03
CA GLY A 201 14.84 -7.34 27.10
C GLY A 201 15.02 -5.91 26.58
N ALA A 202 14.41 -5.59 25.44
CA ALA A 202 14.56 -4.30 24.80
C ALA A 202 13.85 -3.19 25.61
N THR A 203 14.50 -2.03 25.69
CA THR A 203 13.94 -0.81 26.25
C THR A 203 14.06 0.29 25.22
N ARG A 204 12.93 0.91 24.87
CA ARG A 204 12.90 1.97 23.85
C ARG A 204 13.84 3.12 24.22
N ALA A 205 14.73 3.44 23.29
CA ALA A 205 15.47 4.69 23.23
C ALA A 205 15.34 5.27 21.81
N GLU A 206 15.39 6.60 21.73
CA GLU A 206 15.32 7.32 20.44
C GLU A 206 16.73 7.52 19.89
N HIS A 207 16.87 7.38 18.57
CA HIS A 207 18.12 7.57 17.83
C HIS A 207 17.83 8.44 16.59
N ASP A 208 18.67 9.44 16.34
CA ASP A 208 18.54 10.42 15.25
C ASP A 208 19.66 10.28 14.20
N ASP A 209 20.34 9.13 14.19
CA ASP A 209 21.56 8.86 13.42
C ASP A 209 21.37 7.80 12.32
N GLU A 210 20.14 7.59 11.80
CA GLU A 210 19.81 6.56 10.79
C GLU A 210 20.78 6.53 9.59
N ARG A 211 21.34 7.69 9.23
CA ARG A 211 22.22 7.90 8.09
C ARG A 211 23.72 7.67 8.37
N ALA A 212 24.12 7.47 9.62
CA ALA A 212 25.52 7.38 10.04
C ALA A 212 26.16 5.99 9.77
N TYR A 213 25.97 5.46 8.57
CA TYR A 213 26.51 4.16 8.17
C TYR A 213 28.02 4.19 7.96
N THR A 214 28.69 3.10 8.34
CA THR A 214 30.12 2.89 8.14
C THR A 214 30.37 1.57 7.42
N VAL A 215 31.22 1.59 6.40
CA VAL A 215 31.62 0.38 5.66
C VAL A 215 32.44 -0.55 6.58
N PRO A 216 32.14 -1.86 6.63
CA PRO A 216 32.91 -2.81 7.44
C PRO A 216 34.38 -2.88 7.05
N ALA A 217 35.28 -2.95 8.04
CA ALA A 217 36.72 -2.97 7.81
C ALA A 217 37.25 -4.27 7.19
N ASN A 218 36.49 -5.37 7.31
CA ASN A 218 36.82 -6.68 6.72
C ASN A 218 36.21 -6.87 5.33
N LEU A 219 35.57 -5.86 4.73
CA LEU A 219 35.12 -5.86 3.34
C LEU A 219 36.31 -5.58 2.41
N LEU A 220 36.44 -6.33 1.32
CA LEU A 220 37.44 -6.12 0.28
C LEU A 220 36.89 -5.16 -0.77
N ARG A 221 37.30 -3.89 -0.67
CA ARG A 221 36.81 -2.82 -1.54
C ARG A 221 37.13 -3.05 -3.02
N GLU A 222 38.26 -3.67 -3.31
CA GLU A 222 38.77 -3.88 -4.68
C GLU A 222 37.81 -4.68 -5.58
N TRP A 223 36.91 -5.48 -5.00
CA TRP A 223 35.93 -6.28 -5.73
C TRP A 223 34.59 -5.58 -5.95
N ILE A 224 34.40 -4.37 -5.43
CA ILE A 224 33.11 -3.67 -5.52
C ILE A 224 33.27 -2.44 -6.41
N PRO A 225 32.39 -2.27 -7.44
CA PRO A 225 32.44 -1.09 -8.31
C PRO A 225 32.34 0.23 -7.54
N ASP A 226 33.14 1.23 -7.92
CA ASP A 226 33.17 2.53 -7.26
C ASP A 226 31.81 3.25 -7.27
N GLU A 227 31.00 3.03 -8.31
CA GLU A 227 29.64 3.59 -8.41
C GLU A 227 28.71 3.08 -7.29
N VAL A 228 28.93 1.86 -6.78
CA VAL A 228 28.15 1.30 -5.66
C VAL A 228 28.45 2.04 -4.36
N PHE A 229 29.73 2.37 -4.13
CA PHE A 229 30.09 3.23 -3.00
C PHE A 229 29.60 4.66 -3.19
N GLY A 230 29.62 5.18 -4.42
CA GLY A 230 29.00 6.47 -4.76
C GLY A 230 27.50 6.49 -4.47
N PHE A 231 26.80 5.39 -4.75
CA PHE A 231 25.38 5.23 -4.45
C PHE A 231 25.10 5.25 -2.93
N PHE A 232 25.82 4.47 -2.13
CA PHE A 232 25.60 4.47 -0.67
C PHE A 232 26.13 5.74 0.03
N ALA A 233 27.05 6.49 -0.60
CA ALA A 233 27.51 7.78 -0.08
C ALA A 233 26.37 8.83 0.00
N ASN A 234 25.27 8.65 -0.75
CA ASN A 234 24.07 9.49 -0.61
C ASN A 234 23.48 9.48 0.80
N MET A 235 23.75 8.45 1.62
CA MET A 235 23.33 8.45 3.04
C MET A 235 23.95 9.62 3.80
N ALA A 236 25.19 9.99 3.49
CA ALA A 236 25.88 11.10 4.15
C ALA A 236 25.48 12.48 3.61
N ASP A 237 24.69 12.55 2.52
CA ASP A 237 24.28 13.82 1.91
C ASP A 237 22.99 14.35 2.58
N PRO A 238 23.07 15.44 3.37
CA PRO A 238 21.91 16.01 4.04
C PRO A 238 20.94 16.70 3.07
N SER A 239 21.33 16.96 1.81
CA SER A 239 20.47 17.61 0.81
C SER A 239 19.42 16.66 0.21
N VAL A 240 19.63 15.34 0.30
CA VAL A 240 18.68 14.33 -0.19
C VAL A 240 17.66 14.03 0.91
N PRO A 241 16.34 14.29 0.73
CA PRO A 241 15.33 13.95 1.73
C PRO A 241 15.17 12.44 1.94
N ASP A 242 14.81 11.99 3.15
CA ASP A 242 14.63 10.56 3.47
C ASP A 242 13.65 9.85 2.53
N GLU A 243 12.55 10.53 2.18
CA GLU A 243 11.50 9.98 1.30
C GLU A 243 11.99 9.70 -0.13
N VAL A 244 13.09 10.35 -0.54
CA VAL A 244 13.78 10.15 -1.81
C VAL A 244 14.90 9.15 -1.63
N LEU A 245 15.79 9.36 -0.64
CA LEU A 245 16.96 8.54 -0.36
C LEU A 245 16.58 7.05 -0.28
N TRP A 246 15.59 6.71 0.53
CA TRP A 246 15.19 5.32 0.76
C TRP A 246 14.48 4.65 -0.44
N LYS A 247 14.19 5.41 -1.50
CA LYS A 247 13.61 4.91 -2.76
C LYS A 247 14.63 4.82 -3.90
N LEU A 248 15.85 5.33 -3.70
CA LEU A 248 16.91 5.23 -4.70
C LEU A 248 17.22 3.77 -5.01
N LYS A 249 17.60 3.53 -6.27
CA LYS A 249 18.03 2.23 -6.78
C LYS A 249 19.23 2.45 -7.69
N LEU A 250 20.14 1.49 -7.71
CA LEU A 250 21.26 1.43 -8.65
C LEU A 250 21.16 0.12 -9.41
N ALA A 251 21.21 0.18 -10.75
CA ALA A 251 21.30 -1.00 -11.60
C ALA A 251 22.75 -1.13 -12.08
N ILE A 252 23.32 -2.34 -11.95
CA ILE A 252 24.66 -2.70 -12.42
C ILE A 252 24.60 -4.05 -13.14
N ASP A 253 25.66 -4.40 -13.86
CA ASP A 253 25.87 -5.73 -14.44
C ASP A 253 27.00 -6.43 -13.69
N VAL A 254 26.77 -7.67 -13.25
CA VAL A 254 27.79 -8.51 -12.61
C VAL A 254 27.94 -9.78 -13.44
N GLY A 255 28.96 -9.82 -14.29
CA GLY A 255 29.23 -10.98 -15.15
C GLY A 255 28.08 -11.33 -16.11
N GLY A 256 27.37 -10.33 -16.63
CA GLY A 256 26.19 -10.52 -17.48
C GLY A 256 24.87 -10.72 -16.72
N CYS A 257 24.91 -10.76 -15.37
CA CYS A 257 23.72 -10.81 -14.53
C CYS A 257 23.26 -9.38 -14.19
N PRO A 258 22.03 -8.97 -14.56
CA PRO A 258 21.52 -7.66 -14.18
C PRO A 258 21.20 -7.64 -12.68
N VAL A 259 21.82 -6.72 -11.95
CA VAL A 259 21.72 -6.59 -10.49
C VAL A 259 21.16 -5.22 -10.15
N THR A 260 20.20 -5.17 -9.22
CA THR A 260 19.67 -3.94 -8.63
C THR A 260 20.03 -3.88 -7.15
N LEU A 261 20.72 -2.82 -6.74
CA LEU A 261 20.93 -2.46 -5.33
C LEU A 261 19.92 -1.40 -4.88
N ALA A 262 19.44 -1.53 -3.65
CA ALA A 262 18.52 -0.58 -3.03
C ALA A 262 18.68 -0.59 -1.50
N PHE A 263 18.07 0.39 -0.82
CA PHE A 263 18.04 0.43 0.66
C PHE A 263 17.19 -0.66 1.32
N GLY A 264 16.55 -1.51 0.51
CA GLY A 264 15.81 -2.69 0.95
C GLY A 264 16.48 -4.02 0.59
N GLY A 265 17.65 -4.02 -0.06
CA GLY A 265 18.37 -5.24 -0.43
C GLY A 265 18.85 -5.25 -1.89
N ILE A 266 19.59 -6.31 -2.24
CA ILE A 266 20.16 -6.58 -3.56
C ILE A 266 19.36 -7.68 -4.25
N HIS A 267 19.08 -7.49 -5.54
CA HIS A 267 18.43 -8.50 -6.38
C HIS A 267 19.11 -8.55 -7.75
N GLY A 268 19.63 -9.71 -8.12
CA GLY A 268 20.08 -10.05 -9.47
C GLY A 268 19.63 -11.45 -9.83
N ALA A 269 19.23 -11.62 -11.09
CA ALA A 269 18.89 -12.91 -11.67
C ALA A 269 18.98 -12.82 -13.19
N LEU A 270 19.36 -13.91 -13.84
CA LEU A 270 19.24 -14.02 -15.28
C LEU A 270 17.75 -14.14 -15.64
N PRO A 271 17.19 -13.24 -16.47
CA PRO A 271 15.78 -13.28 -16.79
C PRO A 271 15.46 -14.52 -17.65
N ARG A 272 14.38 -15.23 -17.31
CA ARG A 272 13.88 -16.39 -18.06
C ARG A 272 14.96 -17.44 -18.33
N TYR A 273 15.75 -17.75 -17.29
CA TYR A 273 16.89 -18.64 -17.39
C TYR A 273 16.51 -20.09 -17.10
N ARG A 274 17.11 -21.02 -17.85
CA ARG A 274 16.98 -22.45 -17.64
C ARG A 274 18.33 -23.12 -17.81
N GLU A 275 18.72 -23.93 -16.84
CA GLU A 275 19.88 -24.79 -16.95
C GLU A 275 19.65 -26.13 -16.27
N GLU A 276 20.23 -27.18 -16.85
CA GLU A 276 20.26 -28.51 -16.28
C GLU A 276 21.70 -29.00 -16.27
N ARG A 277 22.14 -29.53 -15.13
CA ARG A 277 23.49 -30.02 -14.91
C ARG A 277 23.86 -31.11 -15.92
N ARG A 278 24.72 -30.79 -16.88
CA ARG A 278 25.21 -31.69 -17.95
C ARG A 278 26.62 -31.30 -18.39
N GLY A 279 27.32 -32.23 -19.06
CA GLY A 279 28.57 -31.92 -19.76
C GLY A 279 29.74 -31.46 -18.87
N GLY A 280 29.78 -31.88 -17.60
CA GLY A 280 30.83 -31.47 -16.65
C GLY A 280 30.60 -30.11 -16.00
N ARG A 281 29.45 -29.46 -16.21
CA ARG A 281 29.05 -28.27 -15.45
C ARG A 281 28.42 -28.66 -14.11
N LEU A 282 28.61 -27.80 -13.12
CA LEU A 282 27.98 -27.81 -11.80
C LEU A 282 27.05 -26.61 -11.69
N ILE A 283 25.90 -26.78 -11.05
CA ILE A 283 25.04 -25.68 -10.63
C ILE A 283 25.03 -25.69 -9.10
N ILE A 284 25.48 -24.61 -8.48
CA ILE A 284 25.71 -24.52 -7.05
C ILE A 284 25.02 -23.29 -6.51
N ASN A 285 24.21 -23.46 -5.47
CA ASN A 285 23.64 -22.37 -4.70
C ASN A 285 24.33 -22.30 -3.34
N ILE A 286 24.93 -21.16 -3.01
CA ILE A 286 25.52 -20.88 -1.71
C ILE A 286 24.69 -19.82 -0.98
N ASP A 287 24.04 -20.21 0.11
CA ASP A 287 23.23 -19.32 0.96
C ASP A 287 23.96 -19.07 2.28
N VAL A 288 23.95 -17.83 2.76
CA VAL A 288 24.47 -17.52 4.10
C VAL A 288 23.45 -17.96 5.15
N SER A 289 23.89 -18.81 6.07
CA SER A 289 23.08 -19.34 7.15
C SER A 289 22.52 -18.22 8.04
N SER A 290 21.19 -18.02 7.99
CA SER A 290 20.49 -17.01 8.78
C SER A 290 21.15 -15.63 8.64
N TYR A 291 21.25 -15.14 7.40
CA TYR A 291 22.18 -14.08 7.03
C TYR A 291 22.09 -12.80 7.86
N TYR A 292 20.93 -12.16 7.93
CA TYR A 292 20.75 -10.92 8.73
C TYR A 292 21.09 -11.11 10.21
N PRO A 293 20.64 -12.19 10.89
CA PRO A 293 21.13 -12.54 12.21
C PRO A 293 22.67 -12.65 12.31
N SER A 294 23.31 -13.31 11.34
CA SER A 294 24.76 -13.45 11.31
C SER A 294 25.46 -12.10 11.13
N LEU A 295 24.95 -11.22 10.26
CA LEU A 295 25.41 -9.83 10.11
C LEU A 295 25.29 -9.03 11.42
N MET A 296 24.15 -9.16 12.11
CA MET A 296 23.94 -8.51 13.41
C MET A 296 24.99 -8.93 14.45
N ILE A 297 25.41 -10.19 14.43
CA ILE A 297 26.39 -10.74 15.37
C ILE A 297 27.81 -10.36 14.94
N CYS A 298 28.23 -10.73 13.72
CA CYS A 298 29.62 -10.58 13.26
C CYS A 298 30.04 -9.11 13.17
N ASN A 299 29.13 -8.21 12.79
CA ASN A 299 29.44 -6.79 12.60
C ASN A 299 28.94 -5.91 13.76
N GLY A 300 28.32 -6.50 14.79
CA GLY A 300 27.81 -5.75 15.94
C GLY A 300 26.60 -4.87 15.63
N TYR A 301 25.78 -5.24 14.65
CA TYR A 301 24.58 -4.48 14.22
C TYR A 301 23.29 -4.87 14.93
N THR A 302 23.38 -5.48 16.11
CA THR A 302 22.22 -5.64 16.99
C THR A 302 21.70 -4.28 17.46
N SER A 303 20.38 -4.10 17.56
CA SER A 303 19.76 -2.88 18.11
C SER A 303 20.38 -2.45 19.44
N ARG A 304 20.74 -1.18 19.56
CA ARG A 304 21.27 -0.57 20.79
C ARG A 304 20.25 -0.52 21.93
N ASN A 305 18.97 -0.77 21.62
CA ASN A 305 17.89 -0.79 22.60
C ASN A 305 17.74 -2.15 23.30
N MET A 306 18.38 -3.21 22.81
CA MET A 306 18.31 -4.51 23.47
C MET A 306 19.17 -4.56 24.73
N ARG A 307 18.85 -5.45 25.67
CA ARG A 307 19.59 -5.55 26.95
C ARG A 307 21.09 -5.76 26.75
N SER A 308 21.46 -6.63 25.81
CA SER A 308 22.85 -6.86 25.40
C SER A 308 22.88 -7.68 24.11
N PRO A 309 23.84 -7.44 23.19
CA PRO A 309 24.06 -8.26 22.00
C PRO A 309 24.22 -9.76 22.31
N SER A 310 24.85 -10.09 23.46
CA SER A 310 25.06 -11.47 23.91
C SER A 310 23.77 -12.27 24.12
N VAL A 311 22.65 -11.61 24.40
CA VAL A 311 21.34 -12.29 24.54
C VAL A 311 20.86 -12.81 23.19
N PHE A 312 21.02 -11.99 22.14
CA PHE A 312 20.65 -12.37 20.78
C PHE A 312 21.57 -13.48 20.25
N GLU A 313 22.89 -13.34 20.46
CA GLU A 313 23.88 -14.35 20.10
C GLU A 313 23.63 -15.69 20.82
N GLY A 314 23.28 -15.65 22.10
CA GLY A 314 22.92 -16.84 22.87
C GLY A 314 21.70 -17.58 22.29
N ILE A 315 20.65 -16.84 21.93
CA ILE A 315 19.44 -17.40 21.28
C ILE A 315 19.78 -17.99 19.91
N TYR A 316 20.60 -17.30 19.12
CA TYR A 316 21.07 -17.77 17.82
C TYR A 316 21.83 -19.10 17.96
N THR A 317 22.79 -19.15 18.89
CA THR A 317 23.62 -20.33 19.15
C THR A 317 22.81 -21.51 19.66
N GLU A 318 21.89 -21.27 20.60
CA GLU A 318 20.97 -22.28 21.12
C GLU A 318 20.09 -22.86 20.01
N ARG A 319 19.61 -22.02 19.09
CA ARG A 319 18.85 -22.48 17.93
C ARG A 319 19.68 -23.41 17.03
N LEU A 320 20.93 -23.08 16.77
CA LEU A 320 21.82 -23.92 15.97
C LEU A 320 22.09 -25.26 16.67
N ALA A 321 22.29 -25.25 17.99
CA ALA A 321 22.44 -26.46 18.79
C ALA A 321 21.16 -27.33 18.73
N ALA A 322 19.97 -26.72 18.85
CA ALA A 322 18.69 -27.40 18.73
C ALA A 322 18.48 -28.02 17.33
N LYS A 323 18.82 -27.30 16.24
CA LYS A 323 18.82 -27.85 14.87
C LYS A 323 19.69 -29.10 14.79
N LYS A 324 20.92 -29.04 15.32
CA LYS A 324 21.87 -30.16 15.30
C LYS A 324 21.41 -31.35 16.14
N ALA A 325 20.72 -31.10 17.25
CA ALA A 325 20.17 -32.12 18.12
C ALA A 325 18.83 -32.72 17.62
N GLY A 326 18.22 -32.13 16.59
CA GLY A 326 16.90 -32.53 16.08
C GLY A 326 15.72 -32.06 16.94
N ASP A 327 15.93 -31.14 17.87
CA ASP A 327 14.87 -30.52 18.68
C ASP A 327 14.13 -29.46 17.86
N LYS A 328 13.13 -29.92 17.10
CA LYS A 328 12.34 -29.09 16.20
C LYS A 328 11.52 -28.03 16.93
N ALA A 329 11.01 -28.32 18.13
CA ALA A 329 10.15 -27.40 18.88
C ALA A 329 10.95 -26.16 19.31
N THR A 330 12.08 -26.37 19.96
CA THR A 330 12.98 -25.28 20.36
C THR A 330 13.54 -24.55 19.14
N ALA A 331 14.01 -25.28 18.12
CA ALA A 331 14.57 -24.65 16.92
C ALA A 331 13.56 -23.74 16.19
N ASN A 332 12.28 -24.14 16.11
CA ASN A 332 11.22 -23.35 15.51
C ASN A 332 10.84 -22.14 16.37
N GLY A 333 10.73 -22.31 17.68
CA GLY A 333 10.43 -21.21 18.59
C GLY A 333 11.51 -20.11 18.55
N LEU A 334 12.78 -20.49 18.59
CA LEU A 334 13.90 -19.55 18.51
C LEU A 334 14.08 -18.96 17.11
N LYS A 335 13.70 -19.69 16.04
CA LYS A 335 13.68 -19.15 14.67
C LYS A 335 12.82 -17.89 14.58
N LEU A 336 11.70 -17.84 15.30
CA LEU A 336 10.83 -16.66 15.30
C LEU A 336 11.56 -15.42 15.81
N VAL A 337 12.25 -15.51 16.95
CA VAL A 337 13.02 -14.39 17.53
C VAL A 337 14.12 -13.97 16.56
N VAL A 338 14.91 -14.92 16.08
CA VAL A 338 16.05 -14.69 15.19
C VAL A 338 15.60 -13.99 13.90
N ASN A 339 14.54 -14.47 13.23
CA ASN A 339 14.08 -13.91 11.96
C ASN A 339 13.30 -12.60 12.13
N THR A 340 12.64 -12.38 13.27
CA THR A 340 11.82 -11.17 13.50
C THR A 340 12.68 -9.98 13.94
N THR A 341 13.85 -10.22 14.54
CA THR A 341 14.67 -9.16 15.15
C THR A 341 15.03 -8.05 14.17
N TYR A 342 15.48 -8.37 12.96
CA TYR A 342 15.77 -7.37 11.92
C TYR A 342 14.54 -6.51 11.58
N GLY A 343 13.38 -7.13 11.29
CA GLY A 343 12.18 -6.37 10.97
C GLY A 343 11.70 -5.49 12.14
N ALA A 344 11.95 -5.91 13.38
CA ALA A 344 11.61 -5.15 14.57
C ALA A 344 12.46 -3.88 14.74
N THR A 345 13.72 -3.86 14.29
CA THR A 345 14.58 -2.67 14.36
C THR A 345 14.14 -1.56 13.39
N LEU A 346 13.38 -1.89 12.33
CA LEU A 346 12.78 -0.91 11.40
C LEU A 346 11.40 -0.40 11.84
N ASN A 347 10.76 -1.02 12.83
CA ASN A 347 9.41 -0.66 13.24
C ASN A 347 9.43 0.40 14.36
N LYS A 348 9.11 1.66 14.02
CA LYS A 348 9.08 2.81 14.96
C LYS A 348 8.19 2.67 16.20
N TYR A 349 7.31 1.68 16.23
CA TYR A 349 6.43 1.38 17.36
C TYR A 349 6.93 0.20 18.22
N ASN A 350 8.09 -0.36 17.89
CA ASN A 350 8.72 -1.46 18.60
C ASN A 350 9.85 -0.94 19.51
N ASP A 351 10.05 -1.58 20.65
CA ASP A 351 11.11 -1.19 21.59
C ASP A 351 12.52 -1.46 21.04
N LEU A 352 12.67 -2.37 20.07
CA LEU A 352 13.91 -2.62 19.33
C LEU A 352 14.24 -1.59 18.25
N TYR A 353 13.37 -0.60 18.01
CA TYR A 353 13.55 0.36 16.93
C TYR A 353 14.92 1.04 16.98
N ASP A 354 15.72 0.79 15.95
CA ASP A 354 17.08 1.29 15.79
C ASP A 354 17.41 1.28 14.29
N PRO A 355 17.01 2.34 13.57
CA PRO A 355 17.06 2.36 12.12
C PRO A 355 18.50 2.37 11.59
N LEU A 356 19.45 2.99 12.27
CA LEU A 356 20.88 2.93 11.88
C LEU A 356 21.38 1.48 11.82
N MET A 357 21.10 0.70 12.88
CA MET A 357 21.51 -0.71 12.92
C MET A 357 20.84 -1.51 11.80
N ALA A 358 19.56 -1.24 11.52
CA ALA A 358 18.84 -1.87 10.42
C ALA A 358 19.44 -1.55 9.03
N ARG A 359 19.78 -0.27 8.79
CA ARG A 359 20.46 0.16 7.55
C ARG A 359 21.83 -0.47 7.43
N SER A 360 22.57 -0.56 8.54
CA SER A 360 23.90 -1.16 8.56
C SER A 360 23.86 -2.64 8.18
N VAL A 361 22.90 -3.42 8.71
CA VAL A 361 22.66 -4.81 8.27
C VAL A 361 22.37 -4.87 6.77
N CYS A 362 21.43 -4.06 6.29
CA CYS A 362 20.97 -4.14 4.90
C CYS A 362 22.06 -3.70 3.90
N VAL A 363 22.79 -2.62 4.18
CA VAL A 363 23.82 -2.09 3.27
C VAL A 363 25.06 -2.99 3.29
N SER A 364 25.59 -3.34 4.47
CA SER A 364 26.74 -4.25 4.56
C SER A 364 26.43 -5.61 3.95
N GLY A 365 25.23 -6.15 4.17
CA GLY A 365 24.84 -7.44 3.61
C GLY A 365 24.87 -7.48 2.08
N GLN A 366 24.48 -6.39 1.42
CA GLN A 366 24.57 -6.27 -0.03
C GLN A 366 26.02 -6.18 -0.50
N LEU A 367 26.85 -5.40 0.19
CA LEU A 367 28.25 -5.22 -0.17
C LEU A 367 29.03 -6.54 -0.08
N TYR A 368 28.84 -7.34 0.96
CA TYR A 368 29.55 -8.62 1.08
C TYR A 368 29.16 -9.65 0.02
N LEU A 369 27.88 -9.74 -0.34
CA LEU A 369 27.43 -10.66 -1.38
C LEU A 369 27.86 -10.19 -2.77
N LEU A 370 27.83 -8.87 -3.02
CA LEU A 370 28.35 -8.30 -4.26
C LEU A 370 29.85 -8.55 -4.40
N GLU A 371 30.62 -8.32 -3.33
CA GLU A 371 32.06 -8.61 -3.28
C GLU A 371 32.35 -10.07 -3.65
N LEU A 372 31.61 -11.02 -3.07
CA LEU A 372 31.76 -12.44 -3.37
C LEU A 372 31.39 -12.76 -4.82
N ALA A 373 30.29 -12.19 -5.33
CA ALA A 373 29.84 -12.41 -6.70
C ALA A 373 30.86 -11.91 -7.73
N GLU A 374 31.35 -10.68 -7.57
CA GLU A 374 32.33 -10.05 -8.46
C GLU A 374 33.67 -10.80 -8.45
N HIS A 375 34.15 -11.20 -7.26
CA HIS A 375 35.37 -11.99 -7.14
C HIS A 375 35.23 -13.35 -7.84
N LEU A 376 34.11 -14.05 -7.66
CA LEU A 376 33.85 -15.34 -8.33
C LEU A 376 33.79 -15.20 -9.86
N VAL A 377 33.08 -14.19 -10.36
CA VAL A 377 32.96 -13.91 -11.80
C VAL A 377 34.31 -13.55 -12.42
N HIS A 378 35.12 -12.76 -11.71
CA HIS A 378 36.42 -12.32 -12.22
C HIS A 378 37.45 -13.45 -12.29
N ASP A 379 37.57 -14.27 -11.23
CA ASP A 379 38.64 -15.25 -11.10
C ASP A 379 38.32 -16.63 -11.71
N ILE A 380 37.06 -16.90 -12.06
CA ILE A 380 36.63 -18.18 -12.60
C ILE A 380 36.12 -18.01 -14.04
N GLU A 381 36.98 -18.34 -14.99
CA GLU A 381 36.62 -18.36 -16.41
C GLU A 381 35.44 -19.32 -16.66
N GLY A 382 34.45 -18.85 -17.43
CA GLY A 382 33.26 -19.64 -17.79
C GLY A 382 32.22 -19.79 -16.66
N LEU A 383 32.40 -19.10 -15.52
CA LEU A 383 31.37 -19.02 -14.49
C LEU A 383 30.20 -18.15 -14.97
N THR A 384 28.99 -18.62 -14.71
CA THR A 384 27.74 -17.91 -14.95
C THR A 384 27.10 -17.60 -13.62
N LEU A 385 26.96 -16.31 -13.30
CA LEU A 385 26.16 -15.86 -12.17
C LEU A 385 24.68 -15.96 -12.55
N ILE A 386 23.99 -16.96 -12.02
CA ILE A 386 22.57 -17.19 -12.30
C ILE A 386 21.74 -16.22 -11.45
N GLN A 387 22.00 -16.18 -10.14
CA GLN A 387 21.21 -15.41 -9.20
C GLN A 387 22.08 -14.81 -8.09
N LEU A 388 21.74 -13.59 -7.67
CA LEU A 388 22.30 -12.88 -6.52
C LEU A 388 21.13 -12.29 -5.72
N ASN A 389 20.74 -12.92 -4.61
CA ASN A 389 19.61 -12.44 -3.80
C ASN A 389 20.09 -11.91 -2.45
N THR A 390 19.17 -11.59 -1.54
CA THR A 390 19.52 -10.98 -0.26
C THR A 390 20.36 -11.87 0.64
N ASP A 391 20.33 -13.19 0.44
CA ASP A 391 20.88 -14.17 1.37
C ASP A 391 21.93 -15.10 0.72
N GLY A 392 22.14 -15.05 -0.61
CA GLY A 392 23.00 -16.02 -1.29
C GLY A 392 23.18 -15.78 -2.79
N ILE A 393 23.99 -16.67 -3.38
CA ILE A 393 24.43 -16.63 -4.78
C ILE A 393 24.21 -18.00 -5.41
N MET A 394 23.66 -18.03 -6.62
CA MET A 394 23.59 -19.23 -7.45
C MET A 394 24.47 -19.06 -8.68
N VAL A 395 25.34 -20.04 -8.92
CA VAL A 395 26.28 -20.03 -10.02
C VAL A 395 26.25 -21.33 -10.81
N SER A 396 26.64 -21.25 -12.08
CA SER A 396 27.01 -22.40 -12.89
C SER A 396 28.48 -22.29 -13.29
N LEU A 397 29.24 -23.38 -13.17
CA LEU A 397 30.67 -23.42 -13.48
C LEU A 397 31.10 -24.81 -13.94
N ASP A 398 32.25 -24.90 -14.61
CA ASP A 398 32.87 -26.19 -14.93
C ASP A 398 33.39 -26.88 -13.65
N GLU A 399 33.22 -28.20 -13.58
CA GLU A 399 33.64 -29.02 -12.44
C GLU A 399 35.14 -28.90 -12.14
N SER A 400 35.97 -28.66 -13.16
CA SER A 400 37.40 -28.38 -12.97
C SER A 400 37.68 -27.11 -12.18
N SER A 401 36.74 -26.15 -12.18
CA SER A 401 36.87 -24.87 -11.49
C SER A 401 36.36 -24.91 -10.05
N TYR A 402 35.75 -26.02 -9.59
CA TYR A 402 35.22 -26.15 -8.23
C TYR A 402 36.27 -25.94 -7.15
N GLY A 403 37.51 -26.40 -7.36
CA GLY A 403 38.58 -26.20 -6.40
C GLY A 403 38.89 -24.72 -6.14
N LYS A 404 38.85 -23.89 -7.20
CA LYS A 404 39.05 -22.43 -7.10
C LYS A 404 37.84 -21.74 -6.49
N PHE A 405 36.64 -22.15 -6.89
CA PHE A 405 35.37 -21.70 -6.29
C PHE A 405 35.35 -21.90 -4.77
N ALA A 406 35.70 -23.10 -4.31
CA ALA A 406 35.77 -23.43 -2.88
C ALA A 406 36.86 -22.64 -2.13
N GLU A 407 38.01 -22.41 -2.76
CA GLU A 407 39.05 -21.56 -2.18
C GLU A 407 38.55 -20.14 -1.90
N ILE A 408 37.84 -19.53 -2.86
CA ILE A 408 37.32 -18.17 -2.77
C ILE A 408 36.26 -18.07 -1.68
N TYR A 409 35.22 -18.91 -1.70
CA TYR A 409 34.15 -18.76 -0.72
C TYR A 409 34.62 -19.15 0.70
N HIS A 410 35.54 -20.11 0.86
CA HIS A 410 36.10 -20.41 2.18
C HIS A 410 37.03 -19.32 2.73
N GLU A 411 37.74 -18.59 1.86
CA GLU A 411 38.43 -17.35 2.28
C GLU A 411 37.41 -16.35 2.82
N TRP A 412 36.36 -16.11 2.05
CA TRP A 412 35.31 -15.16 2.39
C TRP A 412 34.64 -15.53 3.72
N GLU A 413 34.31 -16.81 3.96
CA GLU A 413 33.77 -17.29 5.24
C GLU A 413 34.72 -16.98 6.42
N ARG A 414 36.01 -17.28 6.28
CA ARG A 414 37.00 -17.06 7.35
C ARG A 414 37.20 -15.59 7.68
N ARG A 415 37.21 -14.71 6.66
CA ARG A 415 37.43 -13.26 6.84
C ARG A 415 36.18 -12.55 7.36
N THR A 416 35.02 -12.92 6.85
CA THR A 416 33.75 -12.26 7.19
C THR A 416 33.12 -12.83 8.46
N GLY A 417 33.40 -14.10 8.78
CA GLY A 417 32.78 -14.84 9.88
C GLY A 417 31.40 -15.41 9.54
N PHE A 418 30.93 -15.26 8.30
CA PHE A 418 29.67 -15.84 7.85
C PHE A 418 29.85 -17.30 7.44
N GLY A 419 28.87 -18.15 7.76
CA GLY A 419 28.83 -19.54 7.31
C GLY A 419 27.93 -19.70 6.10
N LEU A 420 28.44 -20.33 5.04
CA LEU A 420 27.70 -20.66 3.82
C LEU A 420 27.19 -22.11 3.89
N GLU A 421 25.94 -22.30 3.46
CA GLU A 421 25.35 -23.61 3.17
C GLU A 421 25.38 -23.81 1.64
N GLU A 422 26.03 -24.87 1.18
CA GLU A 422 26.13 -25.22 -0.23
C GLU A 422 25.05 -26.24 -0.61
N ASP A 423 24.23 -25.90 -1.60
CA ASP A 423 23.24 -26.76 -2.22
C ASP A 423 23.65 -27.09 -3.66
N GLN A 424 23.64 -28.38 -4.00
CA GLN A 424 23.95 -28.87 -5.34
C GLN A 424 22.65 -29.01 -6.16
N VAL A 425 22.55 -28.22 -7.23
CA VAL A 425 21.37 -28.12 -8.07
C VAL A 425 21.51 -29.03 -9.31
N GLN A 426 20.48 -29.83 -9.57
CA GLN A 426 20.37 -30.65 -10.78
C GLN A 426 19.77 -29.85 -11.93
N MET A 427 18.72 -29.05 -11.66
CA MET A 427 18.15 -28.14 -12.64
C MET A 427 17.56 -26.91 -11.96
N VAL A 428 17.59 -25.80 -12.69
CA VAL A 428 16.90 -24.56 -12.34
C VAL A 428 16.14 -24.05 -13.56
N TRP A 429 14.93 -23.59 -13.33
CA TRP A 429 14.17 -22.82 -14.31
C TRP A 429 13.52 -21.63 -13.60
N GLU A 430 13.99 -20.42 -13.93
CA GLU A 430 13.56 -19.18 -13.32
C GLU A 430 13.00 -18.20 -14.34
N LYS A 431 11.91 -17.53 -13.98
CA LYS A 431 11.42 -16.34 -14.65
C LYS A 431 12.21 -15.12 -14.19
N ASP A 432 12.39 -15.02 -12.87
CA ASP A 432 13.05 -13.94 -12.14
C ASP A 432 13.48 -14.43 -10.74
N VAL A 433 14.22 -13.59 -10.01
CA VAL A 433 14.74 -13.85 -8.63
C VAL A 433 13.68 -14.32 -7.61
N ASN A 434 12.39 -14.04 -7.88
CA ASN A 434 11.27 -14.37 -7.01
C ASN A 434 10.39 -15.51 -7.55
N ASN A 435 10.59 -15.97 -8.78
CA ASN A 435 9.74 -16.96 -9.44
C ASN A 435 10.59 -18.03 -10.12
N TYR A 436 10.79 -19.18 -9.45
CA TYR A 436 11.63 -20.26 -9.96
C TYR A 436 11.22 -21.64 -9.44
N ALA A 437 11.62 -22.67 -10.17
CA ALA A 437 11.55 -24.07 -9.79
C ALA A 437 12.95 -24.70 -9.88
N ILE A 438 13.36 -25.37 -8.81
CA ILE A 438 14.67 -26.02 -8.69
C ILE A 438 14.47 -27.48 -8.29
N ARG A 439 15.26 -28.36 -8.91
CA ARG A 439 15.48 -29.72 -8.44
C ARG A 439 16.93 -29.86 -8.01
N MET A 440 17.14 -30.32 -6.79
CA MET A 440 18.45 -30.63 -6.22
C MET A 440 18.94 -31.99 -6.72
N VAL A 441 20.26 -32.24 -6.60
CA VAL A 441 20.87 -33.53 -6.99
C VAL A 441 20.33 -34.71 -6.16
N ASP A 442 19.93 -34.46 -4.91
CA ASP A 442 19.33 -35.48 -4.04
C ASP A 442 17.82 -35.74 -4.34
N GLY A 443 17.25 -35.03 -5.32
CA GLY A 443 15.86 -35.12 -5.72
C GLY A 443 14.91 -34.18 -4.96
N HIS A 444 15.39 -33.42 -3.96
CA HIS A 444 14.58 -32.41 -3.29
C HIS A 444 14.18 -31.29 -4.27
N GLU A 445 12.96 -30.77 -4.13
CA GLU A 445 12.42 -29.72 -4.99
C GLU A 445 12.16 -28.44 -4.21
N LYS A 446 12.54 -27.30 -4.77
CA LYS A 446 12.31 -25.98 -4.20
C LYS A 446 11.59 -25.12 -5.23
N VAL A 447 10.44 -24.58 -4.86
CA VAL A 447 9.69 -23.63 -5.69
C VAL A 447 9.53 -22.30 -4.95
N LYS A 448 9.59 -21.20 -5.68
CA LYS A 448 9.38 -19.85 -5.14
C LYS A 448 8.47 -19.05 -6.08
N GLY A 449 7.70 -18.14 -5.50
CA GLY A 449 6.96 -17.12 -6.25
C GLY A 449 5.46 -17.30 -6.27
N GLY A 450 4.77 -16.21 -6.61
CA GLY A 450 3.31 -16.13 -6.61
C GLY A 450 2.64 -17.03 -7.66
N TYR A 451 3.40 -17.59 -8.60
CA TYR A 451 2.88 -18.53 -9.60
C TYR A 451 2.85 -19.97 -9.10
N LEU A 452 3.80 -20.35 -8.23
CA LEU A 452 4.06 -21.74 -7.85
C LEU A 452 3.64 -22.06 -6.41
N VAL A 453 3.78 -21.11 -5.48
CA VAL A 453 3.53 -21.37 -4.06
C VAL A 453 2.05 -21.16 -3.72
N ARG A 454 1.41 -22.20 -3.18
CA ARG A 454 0.02 -22.20 -2.70
C ARG A 454 -0.07 -22.81 -1.30
N GLY A 455 -1.20 -22.60 -0.63
CA GLY A 455 -1.41 -23.05 0.74
C GLY A 455 -1.13 -21.99 1.81
N PRO A 456 -1.16 -22.40 3.09
CA PRO A 456 -0.76 -21.55 4.20
C PRO A 456 0.76 -21.30 4.17
N SER A 457 1.16 -20.05 4.39
CA SER A 457 2.55 -19.65 4.51
C SER A 457 2.79 -19.01 5.88
N THR A 458 3.88 -19.43 6.51
CA THR A 458 4.43 -18.82 7.74
C THR A 458 5.70 -18.00 7.45
N VAL A 459 6.07 -17.87 6.17
CA VAL A 459 7.19 -17.01 5.76
C VAL A 459 6.74 -15.56 5.82
N GLY A 460 7.36 -14.77 6.69
CA GLY A 460 6.93 -13.41 6.98
C GLY A 460 5.63 -13.39 7.79
N ALA A 461 4.72 -12.48 7.44
CA ALA A 461 3.37 -12.46 8.02
C ALA A 461 2.56 -13.66 7.51
N PHE A 462 1.75 -14.27 8.38
CA PHE A 462 0.93 -15.42 8.01
C PHE A 462 -0.01 -15.06 6.85
N SER A 463 -0.02 -15.88 5.82
CA SER A 463 -0.95 -15.77 4.69
C SER A 463 -1.44 -17.15 4.28
N ILE A 464 -2.55 -17.18 3.55
CA ILE A 464 -3.07 -18.40 2.94
C ILE A 464 -3.55 -18.05 1.54
N ASN A 465 -3.16 -18.86 0.56
CA ASN A 465 -3.61 -18.68 -0.82
C ASN A 465 -3.79 -20.04 -1.50
N ASN A 466 -5.05 -20.45 -1.61
CA ASN A 466 -5.48 -21.64 -2.33
C ASN A 466 -6.20 -21.29 -3.65
N ASN A 467 -5.83 -20.19 -4.30
CA ASN A 467 -6.37 -19.84 -5.61
C ASN A 467 -5.73 -20.69 -6.72
N ALA A 468 -6.55 -21.40 -7.49
CA ALA A 468 -6.14 -22.18 -8.66
C ALA A 468 -4.89 -23.05 -8.39
N THR A 469 -4.92 -23.90 -7.36
CA THR A 469 -3.81 -24.79 -7.02
C THR A 469 -3.50 -25.75 -8.17
N ALA A 470 -4.51 -26.20 -8.93
CA ALA A 470 -4.32 -27.00 -10.14
C ALA A 470 -3.39 -26.33 -11.17
N VAL A 471 -3.43 -24.99 -11.28
CA VAL A 471 -2.54 -24.24 -12.17
C VAL A 471 -1.10 -24.21 -11.64
N ALA A 472 -0.93 -24.04 -10.33
CA ALA A 472 0.39 -24.03 -9.69
C ALA A 472 1.06 -25.41 -9.78
N ASP A 473 0.29 -26.48 -9.53
CA ASP A 473 0.75 -27.86 -9.61
C ASP A 473 1.09 -28.26 -11.05
N ALA A 474 0.23 -27.91 -12.01
CA ALA A 474 0.50 -28.15 -13.43
C ALA A 474 1.74 -27.41 -13.92
N LEU A 475 1.92 -26.15 -13.50
CA LEU A 475 3.11 -25.38 -13.84
C LEU A 475 4.37 -25.98 -13.20
N LYS A 476 4.32 -26.40 -11.94
CA LYS A 476 5.44 -27.08 -11.27
C LYS A 476 5.84 -28.36 -12.01
N ALA A 477 4.87 -29.22 -12.34
CA ALA A 477 5.11 -30.47 -13.05
C ALA A 477 5.64 -30.22 -14.48
N TYR A 478 5.20 -29.16 -15.14
CA TYR A 478 5.74 -28.74 -16.43
C TYR A 478 7.21 -28.32 -16.32
N LEU A 479 7.54 -27.43 -15.38
CA LEU A 479 8.89 -26.89 -15.24
C LEU A 479 9.90 -27.97 -14.81
N LEU A 480 9.51 -28.87 -13.91
CA LEU A 480 10.43 -29.86 -13.34
C LEU A 480 10.46 -31.19 -14.11
N ASP A 481 9.33 -31.62 -14.67
CA ASP A 481 9.19 -32.95 -15.30
C ASP A 481 8.88 -32.90 -16.79
N GLY A 482 8.64 -31.71 -17.35
CA GLY A 482 8.17 -31.56 -18.74
C GLY A 482 6.76 -32.13 -18.95
N THR A 483 5.98 -32.32 -17.87
CA THR A 483 4.62 -32.85 -17.99
C THR A 483 3.74 -31.83 -18.71
N PRO A 484 3.02 -32.21 -19.79
CA PRO A 484 2.12 -31.29 -20.47
C PRO A 484 1.08 -30.70 -19.52
N ILE A 485 0.92 -29.37 -19.54
CA ILE A 485 0.01 -28.64 -18.66
C ILE A 485 -1.42 -29.18 -18.73
N ASP A 486 -1.92 -29.42 -19.94
CA ASP A 486 -3.27 -29.92 -20.17
C ASP A 486 -3.50 -31.26 -19.49
N ARG A 487 -2.51 -32.16 -19.51
CA ARG A 487 -2.60 -33.47 -18.86
C ARG A 487 -2.85 -33.32 -17.37
N SER A 488 -2.08 -32.46 -16.70
CA SER A 488 -2.19 -32.24 -15.25
C SER A 488 -3.55 -31.65 -14.89
N ILE A 489 -4.00 -30.63 -15.62
CA ILE A 489 -5.27 -29.94 -15.36
C ILE A 489 -6.47 -30.84 -15.67
N ASP A 490 -6.46 -31.57 -16.78
CA ASP A 490 -7.56 -32.45 -17.15
C ASP A 490 -7.74 -33.59 -16.15
N SER A 491 -6.63 -34.11 -15.62
CA SER A 491 -6.64 -35.18 -14.61
C SER A 491 -7.04 -34.75 -13.19
N CYS A 492 -7.19 -33.46 -12.92
CA CYS A 492 -7.56 -32.96 -11.60
C CYS A 492 -9.08 -33.00 -11.41
N ASP A 493 -9.57 -33.86 -10.52
CA ASP A 493 -11.00 -34.03 -10.25
C ASP A 493 -11.47 -33.34 -8.96
N ASP A 494 -10.61 -32.53 -8.34
CA ASP A 494 -10.95 -31.72 -7.15
C ASP A 494 -11.43 -30.31 -7.57
N PRO A 495 -12.72 -29.95 -7.40
CA PRO A 495 -13.19 -28.61 -7.69
C PRO A 495 -12.45 -27.54 -6.91
N ALA A 496 -12.09 -27.79 -5.64
CA ALA A 496 -11.42 -26.79 -4.79
C ALA A 496 -10.10 -26.32 -5.40
N ALA A 497 -9.42 -27.17 -6.17
CA ALA A 497 -8.18 -26.84 -6.85
C ALA A 497 -8.31 -25.76 -7.94
N PHE A 498 -9.54 -25.45 -8.36
CA PHE A 498 -9.87 -24.44 -9.37
C PHE A 498 -10.44 -23.15 -8.78
N GLN A 499 -10.65 -23.06 -7.48
CA GLN A 499 -11.29 -21.89 -6.89
C GLN A 499 -10.45 -20.61 -7.07
N LEU A 500 -11.13 -19.47 -7.13
CA LEU A 500 -10.55 -18.13 -7.06
C LEU A 500 -11.32 -17.32 -6.01
N ILE A 501 -10.63 -16.78 -5.02
CA ILE A 501 -11.23 -15.92 -4.00
C ILE A 501 -11.21 -14.46 -4.49
N ALA A 502 -12.38 -13.99 -4.89
CA ALA A 502 -12.63 -12.64 -5.39
C ALA A 502 -12.99 -11.71 -4.24
N LYS A 503 -12.14 -10.71 -3.96
CA LYS A 503 -12.31 -9.80 -2.83
C LYS A 503 -12.38 -8.32 -3.24
N ALA A 504 -13.35 -7.60 -2.68
CA ALA A 504 -13.41 -6.15 -2.70
C ALA A 504 -13.05 -5.58 -1.31
N GLY A 505 -12.06 -4.68 -1.25
CA GLY A 505 -11.65 -4.04 0.00
C GLY A 505 -12.63 -2.98 0.52
N GLY A 506 -12.37 -2.45 1.72
CA GLY A 506 -13.26 -1.48 2.39
C GLY A 506 -13.53 -0.16 1.63
N LYS A 507 -12.74 0.15 0.60
CA LYS A 507 -12.92 1.31 -0.31
C LYS A 507 -14.12 1.15 -1.26
N TYR A 508 -14.71 -0.04 -1.34
CA TYR A 508 -15.83 -0.35 -2.26
C TYR A 508 -17.16 -0.46 -1.50
N SER A 509 -18.22 0.13 -2.06
CA SER A 509 -19.56 0.17 -1.47
C SER A 509 -20.28 -1.15 -1.69
N ARG A 510 -20.31 -1.64 -2.93
CA ARG A 510 -20.97 -2.90 -3.33
C ARG A 510 -20.16 -3.67 -4.38
N VAL A 511 -20.49 -4.96 -4.52
CA VAL A 511 -20.03 -5.85 -5.58
C VAL A 511 -21.27 -6.40 -6.29
N TYR A 512 -21.15 -6.65 -7.59
CA TYR A 512 -22.22 -7.27 -8.37
C TYR A 512 -21.63 -8.14 -9.47
N GLN A 513 -22.43 -9.07 -9.98
CA GLN A 513 -22.16 -9.87 -11.18
C GLN A 513 -23.12 -9.44 -12.29
N LEU A 514 -22.69 -9.51 -13.54
CA LEU A 514 -23.62 -9.41 -14.67
C LEU A 514 -24.21 -10.80 -14.96
N VAL A 515 -25.51 -10.99 -14.74
CA VAL A 515 -26.23 -12.23 -15.06
C VAL A 515 -27.27 -11.93 -16.13
N ASP A 516 -27.15 -12.55 -17.30
CA ASP A 516 -27.96 -12.25 -18.49
C ASP A 516 -27.92 -10.75 -18.87
N GLY A 517 -26.80 -10.09 -18.59
CA GLY A 517 -26.60 -8.65 -18.82
C GLY A 517 -27.11 -7.72 -17.71
N GLU A 518 -27.80 -8.26 -16.70
CA GLU A 518 -28.37 -7.50 -15.57
C GLU A 518 -27.45 -7.53 -14.34
N GLU A 519 -27.42 -6.44 -13.56
CA GLU A 519 -26.63 -6.39 -12.32
C GLU A 519 -27.30 -7.20 -11.20
N VAL A 520 -26.66 -8.29 -10.78
CA VAL A 520 -27.05 -9.08 -9.61
C VAL A 520 -26.10 -8.77 -8.45
N PRO A 521 -26.58 -8.26 -7.31
CA PRO A 521 -25.74 -8.00 -6.13
C PRO A 521 -24.98 -9.25 -5.67
N MET A 522 -23.73 -9.06 -5.26
CA MET A 522 -22.85 -10.12 -4.75
C MET A 522 -22.20 -9.67 -3.44
N GLN A 523 -21.71 -10.64 -2.67
CA GLN A 523 -20.92 -10.40 -1.46
C GLN A 523 -19.63 -9.64 -1.78
N LYS A 524 -18.97 -9.03 -0.78
CA LYS A 524 -17.65 -8.41 -1.02
C LYS A 524 -16.54 -9.43 -1.16
N CYS A 525 -16.70 -10.62 -0.57
CA CYS A 525 -15.81 -11.76 -0.75
C CYS A 525 -16.59 -12.91 -1.39
N ASN A 526 -16.12 -13.44 -2.52
CA ASN A 526 -16.79 -14.55 -3.21
C ASN A 526 -15.80 -15.64 -3.60
N ARG A 527 -16.24 -16.90 -3.53
CA ARG A 527 -15.58 -18.03 -4.19
C ARG A 527 -16.11 -18.12 -5.61
N VAL A 528 -15.19 -18.03 -6.57
CA VAL A 528 -15.48 -17.97 -8.00
C VAL A 528 -14.74 -19.07 -8.74
N PHE A 529 -15.39 -19.62 -9.76
CA PHE A 529 -14.82 -20.56 -10.72
C PHE A 529 -15.01 -20.02 -12.14
N ALA A 530 -14.13 -20.40 -13.07
CA ALA A 530 -14.42 -20.19 -14.49
C ALA A 530 -15.53 -21.15 -14.92
N THR A 531 -16.45 -20.68 -15.75
CA THR A 531 -17.54 -21.49 -16.31
C THR A 531 -17.72 -21.20 -17.79
N ARG A 532 -18.36 -22.14 -18.50
CA ARG A 532 -18.75 -21.99 -19.91
C ARG A 532 -20.14 -21.38 -20.08
N ASP A 533 -20.87 -21.18 -18.98
CA ASP A 533 -22.18 -20.53 -19.02
C ASP A 533 -22.03 -19.02 -19.29
N GLU A 534 -22.26 -18.63 -20.55
CA GLU A 534 -22.11 -17.24 -21.00
C GLU A 534 -23.07 -16.26 -20.30
N ARG A 535 -24.16 -16.77 -19.71
CA ARG A 535 -25.11 -15.98 -18.93
C ARG A 535 -24.50 -15.42 -17.66
N LEU A 536 -23.52 -16.13 -17.09
CA LEU A 536 -22.86 -15.77 -15.84
C LEU A 536 -21.60 -14.95 -16.13
N GLY A 537 -21.74 -13.63 -16.28
CA GLY A 537 -20.65 -12.71 -16.56
C GLY A 537 -19.69 -12.48 -15.38
N ARG A 538 -18.74 -11.56 -15.55
CA ARG A 538 -17.72 -11.23 -14.53
C ARG A 538 -18.31 -10.43 -13.35
N LEU A 539 -17.62 -10.49 -12.21
CA LEU A 539 -17.87 -9.63 -11.04
C LEU A 539 -17.19 -8.26 -11.14
N TYR A 540 -17.90 -7.24 -10.66
CA TYR A 540 -17.50 -5.83 -10.62
C TYR A 540 -17.63 -5.26 -9.21
N LYS A 541 -16.82 -4.25 -8.91
CA LYS A 541 -16.79 -3.54 -7.62
C LYS A 541 -16.98 -2.04 -7.83
N VAL A 542 -17.78 -1.41 -6.98
CA VAL A 542 -18.13 0.01 -7.07
C VAL A 542 -17.44 0.77 -5.95
N LYS A 543 -16.69 1.84 -6.26
CA LYS A 543 -15.98 2.62 -5.23
C LYS A 543 -16.96 3.45 -4.38
N LYS A 544 -16.69 3.56 -3.08
CA LYS A 544 -17.47 4.40 -2.15
C LYS A 544 -17.35 5.89 -2.44
N ALA A 545 -16.17 6.33 -2.90
CA ALA A 545 -15.84 7.76 -2.99
C ALA A 545 -16.56 8.48 -4.15
N ASP A 546 -16.63 7.84 -5.32
CA ASP A 546 -17.05 8.45 -6.58
C ASP A 546 -18.06 7.58 -7.36
N GLY A 547 -18.41 6.40 -6.86
CA GLY A 547 -19.28 5.45 -7.57
C GLY A 547 -18.64 4.79 -8.80
N SER A 548 -17.34 4.99 -9.04
CA SER A 548 -16.66 4.42 -10.21
C SER A 548 -16.64 2.88 -10.14
N VAL A 549 -16.92 2.27 -11.30
CA VAL A 549 -16.95 0.82 -11.47
C VAL A 549 -15.57 0.31 -11.88
N ALA A 550 -15.11 -0.76 -11.23
CA ALA A 550 -13.90 -1.47 -11.62
C ALA A 550 -14.16 -2.97 -11.68
N LYS A 551 -13.47 -3.67 -12.57
CA LYS A 551 -13.45 -5.14 -12.60
C LYS A 551 -12.72 -5.66 -11.36
N ILE A 552 -13.15 -6.81 -10.84
CA ILE A 552 -12.26 -7.58 -9.95
C ILE A 552 -11.18 -8.21 -10.83
N GLU A 553 -9.93 -7.94 -10.51
CA GLU A 553 -8.77 -8.36 -11.30
C GLU A 553 -8.59 -9.88 -11.27
N SER A 554 -7.98 -10.44 -12.31
CA SER A 554 -7.64 -11.86 -12.44
C SER A 554 -8.82 -12.85 -12.46
N LEU A 555 -10.06 -12.38 -12.56
CA LEU A 555 -11.23 -13.25 -12.75
C LEU A 555 -11.44 -13.63 -14.22
N PRO A 556 -12.05 -14.80 -14.50
CA PRO A 556 -12.50 -15.16 -15.84
C PRO A 556 -13.57 -14.18 -16.37
N GLU A 557 -13.83 -14.24 -17.67
CA GLU A 557 -14.92 -13.46 -18.27
C GLU A 557 -16.30 -13.96 -17.81
N HIS A 558 -16.44 -15.27 -17.72
CA HIS A 558 -17.63 -15.93 -17.17
C HIS A 558 -17.30 -16.59 -15.83
N CYS A 559 -18.08 -16.25 -14.80
CA CYS A 559 -17.81 -16.57 -13.40
C CYS A 559 -18.95 -17.38 -12.79
N LEU A 560 -18.68 -18.59 -12.33
CA LEU A 560 -19.59 -19.32 -11.45
C LEU A 560 -19.28 -18.96 -9.99
N VAL A 561 -20.19 -18.23 -9.34
CA VAL A 561 -20.08 -17.92 -7.90
C VAL A 561 -20.66 -19.09 -7.11
N SER A 562 -19.88 -19.66 -6.19
CA SER A 562 -20.31 -20.77 -5.34
C SER A 562 -19.80 -20.58 -3.91
N ASN A 563 -20.51 -19.75 -3.16
CA ASN A 563 -20.11 -19.39 -1.79
C ASN A 563 -20.50 -20.46 -0.76
N GLY A 564 -21.62 -21.17 -0.94
CA GLY A 564 -22.10 -22.18 0.00
C GLY A 564 -21.42 -23.56 -0.09
N GLY A 565 -20.47 -23.74 -1.02
CA GLY A 565 -19.80 -25.03 -1.21
C GLY A 565 -18.95 -25.08 -2.48
N MET A 566 -18.56 -26.29 -2.88
CA MET A 566 -17.87 -26.54 -4.14
C MET A 566 -18.90 -26.90 -5.23
N PRO A 567 -18.78 -26.37 -6.46
CA PRO A 567 -19.65 -26.76 -7.57
C PRO A 567 -19.29 -28.17 -8.07
N ASP A 568 -20.10 -28.70 -8.98
CA ASP A 568 -19.71 -29.89 -9.74
C ASP A 568 -18.51 -29.53 -10.64
N ILE A 569 -17.54 -30.45 -10.72
CA ILE A 569 -16.36 -30.29 -11.58
C ILE A 569 -16.75 -30.12 -13.05
N ALA A 570 -17.90 -30.67 -13.47
CA ALA A 570 -18.43 -30.54 -14.82
C ALA A 570 -18.84 -29.11 -15.19
N ASP A 571 -19.16 -28.27 -14.19
CA ASP A 571 -19.56 -26.88 -14.39
C ASP A 571 -18.37 -25.92 -14.50
N ILE A 572 -17.15 -26.41 -14.24
CA ILE A 572 -15.90 -25.65 -14.26
C ILE A 572 -15.27 -25.69 -15.66
N ASP A 573 -15.01 -24.51 -16.24
CA ASP A 573 -14.25 -24.39 -17.48
C ASP A 573 -12.75 -24.61 -17.24
N LYS A 574 -12.31 -25.87 -17.28
CA LYS A 574 -10.88 -26.23 -17.14
C LYS A 574 -9.99 -25.54 -18.19
N ASP A 575 -10.51 -25.18 -19.37
CA ASP A 575 -9.71 -24.56 -20.43
C ASP A 575 -9.23 -23.15 -20.07
N PHE A 576 -10.00 -22.39 -19.27
CA PHE A 576 -9.51 -21.14 -18.68
C PHE A 576 -8.22 -21.35 -17.89
N TYR A 577 -8.18 -22.38 -17.05
CA TYR A 577 -7.03 -22.68 -16.20
C TYR A 577 -5.85 -23.21 -17.01
N LYS A 578 -6.08 -23.98 -18.09
CA LYS A 578 -5.03 -24.36 -19.05
C LYS A 578 -4.38 -23.13 -19.68
N ARG A 579 -5.18 -22.19 -20.20
CA ARG A 579 -4.68 -20.93 -20.78
C ARG A 579 -3.91 -20.11 -19.73
N LEU A 580 -4.40 -20.06 -18.49
CA LEU A 580 -3.72 -19.37 -17.40
C LEU A 580 -2.37 -20.02 -17.08
N ALA A 581 -2.31 -21.34 -17.00
CA ALA A 581 -1.08 -22.10 -16.78
C ALA A 581 -0.08 -21.92 -17.92
N LEU A 582 -0.53 -22.02 -19.18
CA LEU A 582 0.28 -21.80 -20.38
C LEU A 582 0.85 -20.37 -20.42
N LYS A 583 0.04 -19.36 -20.11
CA LYS A 583 0.51 -17.98 -20.00
C LYS A 583 1.59 -17.83 -18.93
N ARG A 584 1.42 -18.48 -17.78
CA ARG A 584 2.43 -18.46 -16.71
C ARG A 584 3.70 -19.21 -17.12
N ALA A 585 3.59 -20.32 -17.83
CA ALA A 585 4.74 -21.07 -18.35
C ALA A 585 5.53 -20.27 -19.38
N ALA A 586 4.85 -19.54 -20.27
CA ALA A 586 5.50 -18.66 -21.25
C ALA A 586 6.36 -17.56 -20.59
N ASP A 587 6.02 -17.11 -19.37
CA ASP A 587 6.87 -16.16 -18.64
C ASP A 587 8.23 -16.77 -18.21
N PHE A 588 8.37 -18.10 -18.17
CA PHE A 588 9.62 -18.81 -17.86
C PHE A 588 10.43 -19.17 -19.10
N GLU A 589 9.78 -19.30 -20.26
CA GLU A 589 10.47 -19.68 -21.49
C GLU A 589 11.55 -18.65 -21.82
N PRO A 590 12.80 -19.09 -22.09
CA PRO A 590 13.82 -18.21 -22.64
C PRO A 590 13.25 -17.50 -23.87
N GLU A 591 13.52 -16.20 -24.04
CA GLU A 591 13.14 -15.54 -25.29
C GLU A 591 13.84 -16.29 -26.44
N GLU A 592 13.06 -16.85 -27.38
CA GLU A 592 13.60 -17.51 -28.55
C GLU A 592 14.47 -16.52 -29.33
N GLY A 593 15.79 -16.63 -29.13
CA GLY A 593 16.81 -15.83 -29.77
C GLY A 593 16.99 -14.44 -29.16
N THR A 594 17.85 -14.32 -28.15
CA THR A 594 18.95 -13.33 -28.12
C THR A 594 19.92 -13.63 -26.95
N MET A 595 20.80 -14.61 -27.14
CA MET A 595 22.16 -14.50 -26.57
C MET A 595 22.98 -13.56 -27.48
N ALA A 596 22.57 -12.31 -27.48
CA ALA A 596 23.40 -11.17 -27.79
C ALA A 596 22.95 -10.14 -26.77
N THR A 597 23.87 -9.58 -25.99
CA THR A 597 23.67 -8.27 -25.34
C THR A 597 22.85 -7.44 -26.29
N ALA A 598 21.60 -7.13 -25.94
CA ALA A 598 20.76 -6.27 -26.75
C ALA A 598 21.52 -4.95 -26.81
N LYS A 599 22.28 -4.79 -27.89
CA LYS A 599 22.80 -3.49 -28.29
C LYS A 599 21.55 -2.63 -28.30
N ALA A 600 21.54 -1.55 -27.52
CA ALA A 600 20.43 -0.60 -27.51
C ALA A 600 19.95 -0.43 -28.96
N PRO A 601 18.63 -0.54 -29.23
CA PRO A 601 18.16 -0.57 -30.60
C PRO A 601 18.78 0.58 -31.36
N ASP A 602 19.49 0.26 -32.44
CA ASP A 602 20.20 1.29 -33.20
C ASP A 602 19.17 2.07 -34.02
N TYR A 603 18.79 3.24 -33.50
CA TYR A 603 17.84 4.14 -34.16
C TYR A 603 18.51 4.99 -35.25
N THR A 604 19.84 4.95 -35.40
CA THR A 604 20.57 5.91 -36.27
C THR A 604 20.20 5.81 -37.75
N SER A 605 19.78 4.63 -38.22
CA SER A 605 19.32 4.42 -39.60
C SER A 605 17.85 4.78 -39.85
N MET A 606 17.10 5.18 -38.81
CA MET A 606 15.67 5.51 -38.93
C MET A 606 15.46 6.97 -39.25
N ASN A 607 14.43 7.26 -40.05
CA ASN A 607 14.04 8.63 -40.34
C ASN A 607 13.23 9.26 -39.18
N VAL A 608 13.05 10.57 -39.23
CA VAL A 608 12.34 11.35 -38.19
C VAL A 608 10.92 10.82 -37.88
N TYR A 609 10.18 10.30 -38.87
CA TYR A 609 8.82 9.79 -38.68
C TYR A 609 8.80 8.46 -37.91
N GLN A 610 9.72 7.55 -38.23
CA GLN A 610 9.86 6.27 -37.55
C GLN A 610 10.26 6.48 -36.09
N LYS A 611 11.24 7.35 -35.84
CA LYS A 611 11.69 7.69 -34.48
C LYS A 611 10.57 8.34 -33.66
N LEU A 612 9.78 9.25 -34.25
CA LEU A 612 8.68 9.89 -33.54
C LEU A 612 7.57 8.90 -33.20
N ALA A 613 7.27 7.95 -34.08
CA ALA A 613 6.30 6.88 -33.79
C ALA A 613 6.73 6.00 -32.61
N ILE A 614 8.01 5.62 -32.56
CA ILE A 614 8.60 4.86 -31.43
C ILE A 614 8.55 5.70 -30.15
N ALA A 615 8.96 6.97 -30.22
CA ALA A 615 8.93 7.87 -29.08
C ALA A 615 7.51 8.03 -28.49
N ARG A 616 6.49 8.13 -29.34
CA ARG A 616 5.07 8.17 -28.92
C ARG A 616 4.68 6.89 -28.20
N HIS A 617 5.07 5.73 -28.73
CA HIS A 617 4.77 4.44 -28.09
C HIS A 617 5.43 4.32 -26.71
N MET A 618 6.73 4.62 -26.61
CA MET A 618 7.47 4.62 -25.35
C MET A 618 6.88 5.61 -24.34
N PHE A 619 6.39 6.75 -24.81
CA PHE A 619 5.77 7.77 -23.94
C PHE A 619 4.45 7.28 -23.35
N VAL A 620 3.63 6.55 -24.13
CA VAL A 620 2.41 5.91 -23.64
C VAL A 620 2.73 4.81 -22.62
N GLU A 621 3.73 3.97 -22.88
CA GLU A 621 4.14 2.91 -21.95
C GLU A 621 4.71 3.45 -20.63
N ALA A 622 5.32 4.65 -20.65
CA ALA A 622 5.80 5.33 -19.45
C ALA A 622 4.67 5.72 -18.49
N GLY A 623 3.40 5.71 -18.92
CA GLY A 623 2.25 5.87 -18.03
C GLY A 623 2.16 7.23 -17.33
N VAL A 624 2.52 8.31 -18.04
CA VAL A 624 2.50 9.68 -17.53
C VAL A 624 1.09 10.07 -17.05
N LYS A 625 1.00 10.61 -15.84
CA LYS A 625 -0.26 11.03 -15.20
C LYS A 625 -0.40 12.55 -15.22
N LYS A 626 -1.64 13.02 -15.32
CA LYS A 626 -1.99 14.43 -15.19
C LYS A 626 -1.85 14.86 -13.73
N SER A 627 -1.22 16.01 -13.49
CA SER A 627 -1.14 16.63 -12.16
C SER A 627 -1.90 17.95 -12.05
N GLY A 628 -2.26 18.57 -13.18
CA GLY A 628 -3.01 19.82 -13.21
C GLY A 628 -4.50 19.61 -12.99
N ILE A 629 -5.11 20.40 -12.12
CA ILE A 629 -6.55 20.35 -11.81
C ILE A 629 -7.15 21.71 -12.14
N ASN A 630 -8.18 21.73 -13.00
CA ASN A 630 -8.99 22.93 -13.21
C ASN A 630 -10.19 22.92 -12.27
N ASP A 631 -10.04 23.56 -11.09
CA ASP A 631 -11.08 23.61 -10.05
C ASP A 631 -12.38 24.32 -10.49
N TYR A 632 -12.35 25.11 -11.56
CA TYR A 632 -13.53 25.84 -12.06
C TYR A 632 -14.46 24.97 -12.93
N VAL A 633 -13.90 23.99 -13.64
CA VAL A 633 -14.63 23.17 -14.62
C VAL A 633 -14.58 21.68 -14.27
N GLY A 634 -13.72 21.28 -13.33
CA GLY A 634 -13.70 19.94 -12.75
C GLY A 634 -13.01 18.87 -13.59
N PHE A 635 -12.00 19.24 -14.39
CA PHE A 635 -11.22 18.27 -15.16
C PHE A 635 -9.71 18.38 -14.91
N ASP A 636 -9.04 17.24 -15.04
CA ASP A 636 -7.57 17.12 -14.93
C ASP A 636 -6.93 17.36 -16.31
N TYR A 637 -5.83 18.10 -16.34
CA TYR A 637 -5.05 18.41 -17.54
C TYR A 637 -3.55 18.12 -17.33
N PHE A 638 -2.80 17.92 -18.42
CA PHE A 638 -1.34 17.72 -18.30
C PHE A 638 -0.59 19.01 -18.01
N GLU A 639 0.24 19.05 -16.98
CA GLU A 639 1.21 20.13 -16.80
C GLU A 639 2.46 19.90 -17.67
N LEU A 640 3.24 20.95 -17.94
CA LEU A 640 4.50 20.77 -18.66
C LEU A 640 5.47 19.88 -17.87
N ASP A 641 5.42 19.94 -16.54
CA ASP A 641 6.25 19.12 -15.66
C ASP A 641 5.87 17.62 -15.70
N ASP A 642 4.64 17.29 -16.12
CA ASP A 642 4.24 15.90 -16.36
C ASP A 642 4.88 15.35 -17.63
N ILE A 643 4.92 16.16 -18.69
CA ILE A 643 5.28 15.73 -20.05
C ILE A 643 6.78 15.85 -20.32
N VAL A 644 7.37 17.02 -20.03
CA VAL A 644 8.69 17.41 -20.51
C VAL A 644 9.82 16.48 -20.05
N PRO A 645 9.90 16.06 -18.77
CA PRO A 645 10.99 15.20 -18.30
C PRO A 645 11.00 13.83 -19.02
N THR A 646 9.83 13.19 -19.09
CA THR A 646 9.66 11.87 -19.72
C THR A 646 9.92 11.94 -21.22
N GLN A 647 9.36 12.94 -21.90
CA GLN A 647 9.56 13.14 -23.33
C GLN A 647 11.03 13.38 -23.65
N THR A 648 11.72 14.24 -22.88
CA THR A 648 13.12 14.60 -23.14
C THR A 648 14.02 13.37 -23.06
N ARG A 649 13.81 12.52 -22.06
CA ARG A 649 14.55 11.26 -21.91
C ARG A 649 14.32 10.34 -23.12
N ILE A 650 13.07 10.13 -23.50
CA ILE A 650 12.70 9.24 -24.62
C ILE A 650 13.24 9.78 -25.96
N PHE A 651 13.12 11.09 -26.20
CA PHE A 651 13.60 11.71 -27.42
C PHE A 651 15.12 11.57 -27.52
N ALA A 652 15.86 11.80 -26.44
CA ALA A 652 17.30 11.55 -26.40
C ALA A 652 17.65 10.09 -26.70
N GLU A 653 16.87 9.14 -26.16
CA GLU A 653 17.05 7.70 -26.36
C GLU A 653 16.87 7.28 -27.82
N VAL A 654 15.88 7.83 -28.54
CA VAL A 654 15.62 7.51 -29.96
C VAL A 654 16.38 8.40 -30.96
N GLY A 655 17.21 9.32 -30.49
CA GLY A 655 17.95 10.25 -31.34
C GLY A 655 17.09 11.35 -31.97
N LEU A 656 16.14 11.90 -31.20
CA LEU A 656 15.33 13.07 -31.53
C LEU A 656 15.65 14.24 -30.60
N VAL A 657 15.50 15.46 -31.12
CA VAL A 657 15.48 16.67 -30.30
C VAL A 657 14.30 17.55 -30.70
N GLU A 658 13.69 18.22 -29.72
CA GLU A 658 12.60 19.14 -29.97
C GLU A 658 13.08 20.59 -29.81
N ARG A 659 12.71 21.45 -30.76
CA ARG A 659 12.96 22.88 -30.72
C ARG A 659 11.67 23.67 -30.92
N THR A 660 11.25 24.41 -29.89
CA THR A 660 10.13 25.35 -29.99
C THR A 660 10.64 26.77 -30.26
N THR A 661 10.03 27.45 -31.22
CA THR A 661 10.34 28.83 -31.63
C THR A 661 9.08 29.65 -31.78
N LYS A 662 9.20 30.96 -31.62
CA LYS A 662 8.12 31.93 -31.85
C LYS A 662 8.35 32.61 -33.19
N VAL A 663 7.33 32.65 -34.04
CA VAL A 663 7.36 33.42 -35.29
C VAL A 663 6.75 34.77 -35.00
N MET A 664 7.55 35.84 -35.14
CA MET A 664 7.08 37.21 -34.94
C MET A 664 6.47 37.78 -36.22
N ARG A 665 5.30 38.41 -36.11
CA ARG A 665 4.74 39.27 -37.16
C ARG A 665 5.29 40.67 -36.95
N ARG A 666 5.86 41.23 -38.01
CA ARG A 666 6.35 42.61 -38.05
C ARG A 666 5.35 43.50 -38.77
N THR A 667 4.84 44.50 -38.07
CA THR A 667 3.90 45.49 -38.60
C THR A 667 4.59 46.86 -38.63
N VAL A 668 4.53 47.53 -39.77
CA VAL A 668 5.11 48.87 -39.96
C VAL A 668 3.98 49.90 -39.97
N SER A 669 3.98 50.81 -38.99
CA SER A 669 2.93 51.82 -38.86
C SER A 669 3.17 53.12 -39.65
N GLY A 670 4.34 53.30 -40.28
CA GLY A 670 4.59 54.44 -41.16
C GLY A 670 5.95 54.39 -41.88
N ILE A 671 5.98 54.89 -43.12
CA ILE A 671 7.21 55.10 -43.90
C ILE A 671 7.32 56.59 -44.19
N SER A 672 8.43 57.21 -43.80
CA SER A 672 8.73 58.61 -44.09
C SER A 672 9.10 58.77 -45.57
N LEU A 673 8.29 59.53 -46.31
CA LEU A 673 8.47 59.74 -47.75
C LEU A 673 9.62 60.71 -48.10
N GLU A 674 10.15 61.47 -47.13
CA GLU A 674 11.23 62.43 -47.38
C GLU A 674 12.64 61.81 -47.31
N ASN A 675 12.81 60.67 -46.63
CA ASN A 675 14.12 60.03 -46.41
C ASN A 675 14.10 58.50 -46.41
N GLY A 676 12.96 57.86 -46.68
CA GLY A 676 12.82 56.40 -46.71
C GLY A 676 12.90 55.72 -45.34
N ALA A 677 12.89 56.47 -44.24
CA ALA A 677 12.99 55.92 -42.89
C ALA A 677 11.68 55.26 -42.45
N ILE A 678 11.77 54.04 -41.91
CA ILE A 678 10.64 53.29 -41.36
C ILE A 678 10.40 53.76 -39.91
N ASN A 679 9.22 54.30 -39.62
CA ASN A 679 8.83 54.76 -38.29
C ASN A 679 7.73 53.86 -37.69
N GLY A 680 7.98 53.36 -36.48
CA GLY A 680 7.05 52.48 -35.75
C GLY A 680 7.02 51.05 -36.31
N VAL A 681 8.06 50.29 -35.96
CA VAL A 681 8.08 48.84 -36.17
C VAL A 681 7.53 48.19 -34.91
N HIS A 682 6.41 47.48 -35.04
CA HIS A 682 5.83 46.66 -33.98
C HIS A 682 6.05 45.19 -34.33
N GLU A 683 6.67 44.44 -33.43
CA GLU A 683 6.83 42.98 -33.54
C GLU A 683 6.00 42.30 -32.46
N GLU A 684 5.11 41.41 -32.88
CA GLU A 684 4.24 40.63 -31.99
C GLU A 684 4.30 39.14 -32.36
N PRO A 685 4.15 38.21 -31.40
CA PRO A 685 4.09 36.78 -31.71
C PRO A 685 2.88 36.47 -32.60
N ALA A 686 3.12 35.75 -33.70
CA ALA A 686 2.08 35.36 -34.66
C ALA A 686 1.77 33.86 -34.57
N LYS A 687 2.80 33.05 -34.38
CA LYS A 687 2.71 31.60 -34.26
C LYS A 687 3.74 31.07 -33.28
N ILE A 688 3.45 29.91 -32.70
CA ILE A 688 4.44 29.04 -32.06
C ILE A 688 4.69 27.84 -32.98
N VAL A 689 5.95 27.52 -33.20
CA VAL A 689 6.36 26.42 -34.08
C VAL A 689 7.26 25.50 -33.28
N THR A 690 6.92 24.22 -33.23
CA THR A 690 7.73 23.18 -32.60
C THR A 690 8.21 22.22 -33.67
N GLU A 691 9.53 22.10 -33.79
CA GLU A 691 10.19 21.19 -34.71
C GLU A 691 10.76 20.00 -33.95
N VAL A 692 10.37 18.79 -34.36
CA VAL A 692 11.03 17.55 -33.95
C VAL A 692 12.08 17.23 -35.01
N ILE A 693 13.34 17.16 -34.60
CA ILE A 693 14.50 17.08 -35.49
C ILE A 693 15.22 15.75 -35.23
N ASN A 694 15.56 15.04 -36.29
CA ASN A 694 16.42 13.86 -36.22
C ASN A 694 17.86 14.30 -35.92
N VAL A 695 18.45 13.84 -34.82
CA VAL A 695 19.80 14.24 -34.41
C VAL A 695 20.86 13.69 -35.36
N ASP A 696 20.61 12.53 -35.96
CA ASP A 696 21.53 11.86 -36.89
C ASP A 696 21.46 12.46 -38.32
N ALA A 697 20.35 13.12 -38.66
CA ALA A 697 20.12 13.79 -39.95
C ALA A 697 19.31 15.08 -39.74
N PRO A 698 19.93 16.20 -39.31
CA PRO A 698 19.22 17.41 -38.85
C PRO A 698 18.33 18.10 -39.88
N GLU A 699 18.49 17.80 -41.16
CA GLU A 699 17.61 18.20 -42.26
C GLU A 699 16.24 17.49 -42.23
N GLU A 700 16.16 16.30 -41.62
CA GLU A 700 14.92 15.57 -41.40
C GLU A 700 14.20 16.09 -40.16
N LYS A 701 13.09 16.79 -40.39
CA LYS A 701 12.30 17.39 -39.31
C LYS A 701 10.81 17.35 -39.60
N ILE A 702 10.03 17.33 -38.52
CA ILE A 702 8.58 17.47 -38.54
C ILE A 702 8.23 18.76 -37.81
N SER A 703 7.50 19.65 -38.47
CA SER A 703 7.08 20.94 -37.90
C SER A 703 5.61 20.87 -37.52
N PHE A 704 5.33 21.22 -36.27
CA PHE A 704 3.99 21.44 -35.75
C PHE A 704 3.84 22.94 -35.51
N GLU A 705 2.69 23.52 -35.87
CA GLU A 705 2.42 24.95 -35.68
C GLU A 705 1.06 25.20 -35.05
N LEU A 706 1.00 26.23 -34.20
CA LEU A 706 -0.23 26.81 -33.66
C LEU A 706 -0.17 28.33 -33.82
N ASP A 707 -1.30 28.93 -34.18
CA ASP A 707 -1.44 30.38 -34.18
C ASP A 707 -1.36 30.90 -32.73
N TRP A 708 -0.73 32.06 -32.53
CA TRP A 708 -0.67 32.72 -31.23
C TRP A 708 -1.97 33.51 -31.05
N PRO A 709 -2.94 33.07 -30.22
CA PRO A 709 -4.20 33.77 -30.07
C PRO A 709 -3.98 35.10 -29.36
N SER A 710 -4.67 36.16 -29.79
CA SER A 710 -4.71 37.43 -29.07
C SER A 710 -5.68 37.29 -27.89
N ILE A 711 -5.15 37.24 -26.67
CA ILE A 711 -5.95 37.16 -25.45
C ILE A 711 -6.23 38.58 -24.94
N ASN A 712 -7.50 38.87 -24.65
CA ASN A 712 -7.87 40.17 -24.08
C ASN A 712 -7.25 40.34 -22.67
N PRO A 713 -6.82 41.56 -22.29
CA PRO A 713 -6.28 41.82 -20.96
C PRO A 713 -7.28 41.44 -19.85
N ILE A 714 -6.79 40.78 -18.80
CA ILE A 714 -7.59 40.53 -17.60
C ILE A 714 -7.67 41.83 -16.80
N LEU A 715 -8.83 42.49 -16.91
CA LEU A 715 -9.13 43.72 -16.19
C LEU A 715 -9.64 43.40 -14.79
N ASN A 716 -9.16 44.14 -13.78
CA ASN A 716 -9.79 44.09 -12.46
C ASN A 716 -11.13 44.85 -12.45
N LYS A 717 -11.81 44.84 -11.30
CA LYS A 717 -13.12 45.48 -11.12
C LYS A 717 -13.13 47.00 -11.39
N ASP A 718 -11.96 47.65 -11.45
CA ASP A 718 -11.81 49.08 -11.77
C ASP A 718 -11.43 49.34 -13.24
N GLY A 719 -11.45 48.30 -14.09
CA GLY A 719 -11.04 48.39 -15.49
C GLY A 719 -9.52 48.57 -15.69
N LYS A 720 -8.72 48.38 -14.64
CA LYS A 720 -7.26 48.42 -14.71
C LYS A 720 -6.69 47.04 -14.99
N ASP A 721 -5.79 47.00 -15.95
CA ASP A 721 -4.97 45.83 -16.23
C ASP A 721 -4.12 45.48 -14.99
N THR A 722 -4.22 44.23 -14.52
CA THR A 722 -3.57 43.77 -13.28
C THR A 722 -2.38 42.85 -13.48
N GLY A 723 -2.03 42.51 -14.72
CA GLY A 723 -0.83 41.70 -15.00
C GLY A 723 0.39 42.56 -15.31
N ASN A 724 1.58 42.13 -14.86
CA ASN A 724 2.82 42.56 -15.50
C ASN A 724 2.83 42.00 -16.94
N PRO A 725 3.06 42.80 -18.00
CA PRO A 725 3.10 42.33 -19.39
C PRO A 725 3.98 41.09 -19.60
N LEU A 726 5.08 40.96 -18.85
CA LEU A 726 5.99 39.82 -18.92
C LEU A 726 5.39 38.54 -18.35
N GLN A 727 4.59 38.63 -17.27
CA GLN A 727 3.93 37.48 -16.66
C GLN A 727 2.79 36.92 -17.52
N ARG A 728 2.06 37.80 -18.22
CA ARG A 728 1.05 37.38 -19.21
C ARG A 728 1.69 36.62 -20.37
N LEU A 729 2.73 37.19 -20.96
CA LEU A 729 3.45 36.56 -22.05
C LEU A 729 4.02 35.19 -21.65
N GLY A 730 4.54 35.06 -20.42
CA GLY A 730 5.03 33.78 -19.88
C GLY A 730 3.92 32.75 -19.65
N SER A 731 2.73 33.19 -19.24
CA SER A 731 1.57 32.31 -19.04
C SER A 731 1.00 31.81 -20.39
N GLU A 732 0.87 32.71 -21.37
CA GLU A 732 0.47 32.38 -22.74
C GLU A 732 1.44 31.38 -23.38
N GLU A 733 2.74 31.62 -23.23
CA GLU A 733 3.78 30.73 -23.73
C GLU A 733 3.71 29.34 -23.08
N THR A 734 3.48 29.28 -21.76
CA THR A 734 3.34 28.01 -21.04
C THR A 734 2.14 27.21 -21.54
N TYR A 735 1.01 27.88 -21.76
CA TYR A 735 -0.21 27.27 -22.28
C TYR A 735 0.00 26.74 -23.70
N LEU A 736 0.51 27.57 -24.62
CA LEU A 736 0.77 27.17 -26.00
C LEU A 736 1.79 26.03 -26.09
N ARG A 737 2.85 26.06 -25.28
CA ARG A 737 3.83 24.96 -25.23
C ARG A 737 3.19 23.64 -24.82
N ARG A 738 2.20 23.64 -23.91
CA ARG A 738 1.49 22.42 -23.51
C ARG A 738 0.74 21.78 -24.69
N TYR A 739 -0.02 22.57 -25.45
CA TYR A 739 -0.69 22.05 -26.65
C TYR A 739 0.29 21.57 -27.72
N MET A 740 1.40 22.30 -27.92
CA MET A 740 2.44 21.83 -28.84
C MET A 740 2.98 20.46 -28.44
N LYS A 741 3.18 20.22 -27.14
CA LYS A 741 3.64 18.92 -26.61
C LYS A 741 2.61 17.83 -26.84
N MET A 742 1.33 18.14 -26.63
CA MET A 742 0.23 17.21 -26.91
C MET A 742 0.15 16.85 -28.40
N LEU A 743 0.28 17.82 -29.31
CA LEU A 743 0.31 17.58 -30.76
C LEU A 743 1.51 16.73 -31.20
N VAL A 744 2.69 17.02 -30.66
CA VAL A 744 3.92 16.27 -30.96
C VAL A 744 3.78 14.81 -30.51
N LEU A 745 3.22 14.58 -29.33
CA LEU A 745 3.11 13.24 -28.71
C LEU A 745 1.79 12.51 -28.98
N ASP A 746 0.86 13.12 -29.70
CA ASP A 746 -0.48 12.57 -29.98
C ASP A 746 -1.30 12.28 -28.71
N LEU A 747 -1.24 13.20 -27.74
CA LEU A 747 -1.98 13.08 -26.49
C LEU A 747 -3.43 13.55 -26.71
N ALA A 748 -4.39 12.67 -26.43
CA ALA A 748 -5.81 12.99 -26.46
C ALA A 748 -6.30 13.46 -25.08
N GLU A 749 -7.09 14.53 -25.07
CA GLU A 749 -7.96 14.91 -23.94
C GLU A 749 -9.42 14.66 -24.34
N GLY A 750 -10.29 14.37 -23.37
CA GLY A 750 -11.72 14.15 -23.65
C GLY A 750 -12.37 15.44 -24.13
N ASP A 751 -13.25 15.35 -25.13
CA ASP A 751 -13.98 16.50 -25.71
C ASP A 751 -15.00 17.09 -24.70
N GLU A 752 -14.53 17.93 -23.78
CA GLU A 752 -15.37 18.86 -23.01
C GLU A 752 -14.85 20.28 -23.24
N THR A 753 -15.73 21.16 -23.74
CA THR A 753 -15.39 22.45 -24.35
C THR A 753 -14.58 23.39 -23.44
N ASP A 754 -13.37 23.70 -23.89
CA ASP A 754 -12.36 24.53 -23.22
C ASP A 754 -12.54 26.05 -23.48
N ALA A 755 -13.73 26.58 -23.17
CA ALA A 755 -14.08 27.97 -23.43
C ALA A 755 -14.60 28.69 -22.18
N SER A 756 -13.76 28.84 -21.16
CA SER A 756 -13.99 29.86 -20.12
C SER A 756 -12.71 30.30 -19.39
N ILE A 757 -11.76 30.83 -20.16
CA ILE A 757 -10.74 31.72 -19.59
C ILE A 757 -11.16 33.17 -19.86
N GLY A 758 -11.70 33.85 -18.84
CA GLY A 758 -11.62 35.32 -18.75
C GLY A 758 -12.84 36.18 -19.14
N GLY A 759 -14.08 35.84 -18.75
CA GLY A 759 -15.18 36.81 -18.82
C GLY A 759 -16.40 36.45 -17.95
N PRO A 760 -17.08 37.43 -17.32
CA PRO A 760 -18.28 37.15 -16.53
C PRO A 760 -19.46 36.89 -17.46
N ARG A 761 -20.39 36.00 -17.07
CA ARG A 761 -21.72 35.98 -17.67
C ARG A 761 -22.81 36.09 -16.63
N ASP A 762 -23.52 37.21 -16.76
CA ASP A 762 -24.83 37.48 -16.21
C ASP A 762 -25.91 36.49 -16.71
N ALA A 763 -27.03 36.54 -15.99
CA ALA A 763 -28.17 35.64 -15.98
C ALA A 763 -28.91 35.38 -17.31
N LYS A 764 -29.45 34.14 -17.41
CA LYS A 764 -30.68 33.63 -18.10
C LYS A 764 -30.89 34.02 -19.58
N THR A 765 -31.17 33.13 -20.55
CA THR A 765 -32.41 32.30 -20.78
C THR A 765 -32.32 31.62 -22.21
N PRO A 766 -33.31 30.86 -22.78
CA PRO A 766 -33.42 29.38 -22.82
C PRO A 766 -33.55 28.70 -24.24
N ALA A 767 -33.77 27.36 -24.21
CA ALA A 767 -34.48 26.47 -25.17
C ALA A 767 -33.63 25.77 -26.27
N LYS A 768 -33.84 24.49 -26.68
CA LYS A 768 -35.06 23.66 -26.75
C LYS A 768 -34.79 22.14 -26.59
N SER A 769 -35.82 21.48 -26.07
CA SER A 769 -36.06 20.04 -25.88
C SER A 769 -36.53 19.28 -27.14
N ALA A 770 -36.34 17.96 -27.13
CA ALA A 770 -37.23 16.94 -27.72
C ALA A 770 -36.98 15.60 -27.01
N VAL A 771 -37.90 14.74 -26.57
CA VAL A 771 -39.35 14.70 -26.33
C VAL A 771 -39.55 13.52 -25.34
N LYS A 772 -40.36 13.66 -24.28
CA LYS A 772 -41.14 12.55 -23.72
C LYS A 772 -42.43 13.09 -23.10
N SER A 773 -43.49 12.30 -23.28
CA SER A 773 -44.90 12.63 -23.16
C SER A 773 -45.40 12.95 -21.75
N THR A 774 -46.32 13.92 -21.74
CA THR A 774 -47.17 14.46 -20.67
C THR A 774 -48.04 13.44 -19.93
N THR A 775 -48.30 13.67 -18.63
CA THR A 775 -49.62 14.15 -18.14
C THR A 775 -49.53 14.71 -16.72
N GLU A 776 -50.12 15.90 -16.54
CA GLU A 776 -50.20 16.75 -15.35
C GLU A 776 -51.28 16.27 -14.35
N VAL A 777 -51.19 16.66 -13.06
CA VAL A 777 -52.21 17.44 -12.31
C VAL A 777 -51.52 18.22 -11.18
N ALA A 778 -52.06 19.41 -10.87
CA ALA A 778 -51.43 20.53 -10.19
C ALA A 778 -51.93 20.82 -8.76
N THR A 779 -51.32 21.88 -8.19
CA THR A 779 -51.78 22.89 -7.19
C THR A 779 -51.56 22.68 -5.69
N ALA A 780 -50.69 23.57 -5.14
CA ALA A 780 -50.90 24.59 -4.08
C ALA A 780 -51.45 24.15 -2.70
N ASP A 781 -51.14 24.75 -1.55
CA ASP A 781 -50.80 26.14 -1.21
C ASP A 781 -50.24 26.21 0.24
N LYS A 782 -49.39 27.23 0.49
CA LYS A 782 -49.14 28.03 1.72
C LYS A 782 -49.22 27.45 3.15
N GLY A 783 -48.22 27.87 3.95
CA GLY A 783 -48.50 28.52 5.25
C GLY A 783 -47.53 28.24 6.40
N ASP A 784 -46.49 29.06 6.53
CA ASP A 784 -45.80 29.42 7.80
C ASP A 784 -46.79 29.98 8.87
N PRO A 785 -46.44 30.23 10.16
CA PRO A 785 -45.10 30.30 10.79
C PRO A 785 -44.99 29.70 12.22
N ALA A 786 -43.75 29.72 12.75
CA ALA A 786 -43.35 29.59 14.17
C ALA A 786 -43.84 30.80 15.03
N PRO A 787 -43.33 31.13 16.26
CA PRO A 787 -42.45 30.43 17.23
C PRO A 787 -42.90 30.61 18.72
N LYS A 788 -42.15 30.05 19.70
CA LYS A 788 -41.57 30.79 20.88
C LYS A 788 -41.07 29.88 22.03
N LYS A 789 -39.75 29.99 22.27
CA LYS A 789 -38.98 29.81 23.52
C LYS A 789 -39.38 30.88 24.59
N PRO A 790 -38.71 31.05 25.77
CA PRO A 790 -37.84 30.19 26.60
C PRO A 790 -38.14 30.32 28.13
N ALA A 791 -37.36 29.68 29.02
CA ALA A 791 -36.64 30.36 30.12
C ALA A 791 -35.88 29.41 31.07
N ALA A 792 -34.74 29.90 31.54
CA ALA A 792 -33.70 29.22 32.31
C ALA A 792 -33.84 29.37 33.84
N LYS A 793 -33.03 28.63 34.63
CA LYS A 793 -32.38 29.15 35.86
C LYS A 793 -31.20 28.28 36.37
N LYS A 794 -30.13 28.99 36.75
CA LYS A 794 -28.87 28.57 37.42
C LYS A 794 -29.11 28.22 38.90
N THR A 795 -28.24 27.42 39.56
CA THR A 795 -27.18 27.88 40.52
C THR A 795 -26.50 26.79 41.39
N VAL A 796 -25.15 26.87 41.44
CA VAL A 796 -24.22 26.88 42.61
C VAL A 796 -23.63 25.59 43.27
N LYS A 797 -22.30 25.72 43.50
CA LYS A 797 -21.21 24.89 44.09
C LYS A 797 -21.33 24.47 45.57
N ALA A 798 -20.60 23.39 45.92
CA ALA A 798 -19.81 23.26 47.17
C ALA A 798 -18.59 22.31 46.99
N LYS A 799 -17.58 22.39 47.87
CA LYS A 799 -16.15 22.01 47.70
C LYS A 799 -15.59 21.18 48.88
N ARG A 800 -14.43 20.50 48.64
CA ARG A 800 -13.38 19.88 49.53
C ARG A 800 -13.49 18.35 49.75
N GLY A 801 -12.42 17.53 49.74
CA GLY A 801 -10.94 17.65 49.54
C GLY A 801 -10.33 16.21 49.50
N SER A 802 -9.44 15.84 48.57
CA SER A 802 -7.97 16.00 48.46
C SER A 802 -7.10 14.86 49.06
N ALA A 803 -6.38 14.15 48.20
CA ALA A 803 -5.03 13.62 48.43
C ALA A 803 -4.14 14.08 47.25
N LYS A 804 -2.92 14.58 47.53
CA LYS A 804 -2.11 15.39 46.59
C LYS A 804 -0.91 14.60 46.00
N PRO A 805 -0.45 14.95 44.77
CA PRO A 805 0.58 14.28 43.98
C PRO A 805 1.94 15.04 43.93
N ALA A 806 2.89 14.44 43.19
CA ALA A 806 4.28 14.82 42.90
C ALA A 806 4.64 16.32 42.70
N GLU A 807 5.91 16.60 42.98
CA GLU A 807 6.60 17.88 43.20
C GLU A 807 6.52 18.93 42.07
N GLY A 808 6.60 20.20 42.48
CA GLY A 808 6.14 21.37 41.74
C GLY A 808 7.11 22.03 40.73
N ALA A 809 8.35 21.55 40.58
CA ALA A 809 9.31 22.21 39.68
C ALA A 809 9.07 21.86 38.18
N ASP A 810 8.68 20.63 37.85
CA ASP A 810 8.44 20.21 36.45
C ASP A 810 7.04 20.57 35.92
N ARG A 811 6.08 20.82 36.82
CA ARG A 811 4.74 21.29 36.43
C ARG A 811 4.74 22.75 36.01
N ALA A 812 5.61 23.60 36.57
CA ALA A 812 5.66 25.02 36.21
C ALA A 812 6.26 25.25 34.82
N LYS A 813 7.32 24.51 34.44
CA LYS A 813 7.94 24.60 33.10
C LYS A 813 7.03 24.02 32.00
N THR A 814 6.32 22.94 32.29
CA THR A 814 5.39 22.32 31.32
C THR A 814 4.07 23.11 31.20
N ALA A 815 3.56 23.69 32.30
CA ALA A 815 2.39 24.58 32.26
C ALA A 815 2.67 25.90 31.55
N ALA A 816 3.87 26.47 31.67
CA ALA A 816 4.27 27.68 30.95
C ALA A 816 4.38 27.45 29.42
N LYS A 817 4.88 26.29 28.96
CA LYS A 817 4.88 25.91 27.53
C LYS A 817 3.49 25.61 26.96
N LEU A 818 2.55 25.12 27.79
CA LEU A 818 1.16 24.89 27.35
C LEU A 818 0.35 26.18 27.28
N ALA A 819 0.65 27.17 28.15
CA ALA A 819 -0.06 28.44 28.26
C ALA A 819 0.52 29.59 27.41
N ASP A 820 1.56 29.35 26.60
CA ASP A 820 2.10 30.35 25.67
C ASP A 820 1.11 30.62 24.52
N PRO A 821 0.41 31.77 24.50
CA PRO A 821 -0.61 32.10 23.48
C PRO A 821 0.03 32.36 22.11
N ASP A 822 1.29 32.79 22.10
CA ASP A 822 2.08 33.10 20.90
C ASP A 822 2.81 31.85 20.37
N GLY A 823 2.70 30.72 21.07
CA GLY A 823 3.20 29.42 20.62
C GLY A 823 2.37 28.84 19.47
N LYS A 824 2.98 27.94 18.68
CA LYS A 824 2.33 27.27 17.54
C LYS A 824 1.05 26.54 17.95
N ALA A 825 -0.01 26.72 17.17
CA ALA A 825 -1.28 26.02 17.35
C ALA A 825 -1.09 24.50 17.26
N THR A 826 -1.73 23.77 18.16
CA THR A 826 -1.72 22.31 18.12
C THR A 826 -2.49 21.78 16.91
N ARG A 827 -2.18 20.56 16.45
CA ARG A 827 -2.92 19.92 15.34
C ARG A 827 -4.43 19.84 15.60
N LEU A 828 -4.83 19.63 16.86
CA LEU A 828 -6.23 19.62 17.29
C LEU A 828 -6.92 20.98 17.13
N GLN A 829 -6.24 22.08 17.48
CA GLN A 829 -6.77 23.44 17.32
C GLN A 829 -6.95 23.80 15.84
N VAL A 830 -5.96 23.49 14.99
CA VAL A 830 -6.06 23.73 13.54
C VAL A 830 -7.17 22.87 12.91
N ALA A 831 -7.33 21.61 13.36
CA ALA A 831 -8.41 20.75 12.91
C ALA A 831 -9.80 21.30 13.31
N ALA A 832 -9.93 21.85 14.52
CA ALA A 832 -11.17 22.51 14.96
C ALA A 832 -11.51 23.74 14.10
N LEU A 833 -10.52 24.58 13.78
CA LEU A 833 -10.71 25.72 12.86
C LEU A 833 -11.14 25.27 11.46
N LYS A 834 -10.49 24.24 10.89
CA LYS A 834 -10.88 23.65 9.60
C LYS A 834 -12.31 23.12 9.62
N LYS A 835 -12.71 22.47 10.72
CA LYS A 835 -14.07 21.97 10.91
C LYS A 835 -15.08 23.13 10.96
N SER A 836 -14.81 24.18 11.74
CA SER A 836 -15.68 25.37 11.80
C SER A 836 -15.84 26.04 10.44
N ILE A 837 -14.75 26.19 9.67
CA ILE A 837 -14.78 26.73 8.30
C ILE A 837 -15.65 25.86 7.38
N LYS A 838 -15.46 24.54 7.42
CA LYS A 838 -16.20 23.60 6.58
C LYS A 838 -17.69 23.61 6.92
N THR A 839 -18.04 23.52 8.20
CA THR A 839 -19.43 23.54 8.67
C THR A 839 -20.15 24.82 8.29
N LEU A 840 -19.52 26.00 8.44
CA LEU A 840 -20.13 27.27 8.03
C LEU A 840 -20.34 27.38 6.51
N LYS A 841 -19.40 26.87 5.70
CA LYS A 841 -19.55 26.82 4.23
C LYS A 841 -20.68 25.89 3.78
N GLU A 842 -20.88 24.78 4.48
CA GLU A 842 -21.92 23.80 4.16
C GLU A 842 -23.31 24.26 4.63
N GLU A 843 -23.42 24.86 5.81
CA GLU A 843 -24.69 25.36 6.35
C GLU A 843 -25.15 26.67 5.70
N TYR A 844 -24.22 27.52 5.25
CA TYR A 844 -24.53 28.84 4.67
C TYR A 844 -23.76 29.12 3.36
N PRO A 845 -23.93 28.28 2.32
CA PRO A 845 -23.12 28.33 1.09
C PRO A 845 -23.25 29.65 0.31
N ASP A 846 -24.42 30.29 0.38
CA ASP A 846 -24.73 31.54 -0.35
C ASP A 846 -24.62 32.80 0.54
N ASN A 847 -24.15 32.67 1.78
CA ASN A 847 -24.01 33.82 2.69
C ASN A 847 -22.70 34.59 2.42
N GLY A 848 -22.83 35.80 1.87
CA GLY A 848 -21.69 36.64 1.51
C GLY A 848 -20.78 37.05 2.67
N GLN A 849 -21.27 37.08 3.92
CA GLN A 849 -20.45 37.36 5.09
C GLN A 849 -19.61 36.13 5.48
N VAL A 850 -20.17 34.92 5.36
CA VAL A 850 -19.44 33.66 5.59
C VAL A 850 -18.36 33.46 4.53
N ALA A 851 -18.69 33.66 3.26
CA ALA A 851 -17.73 33.57 2.16
C ALA A 851 -16.56 34.54 2.35
N LYS A 852 -16.85 35.77 2.79
CA LYS A 852 -15.85 36.80 3.08
C LYS A 852 -14.96 36.42 4.27
N ALA A 853 -15.53 36.03 5.41
CA ALA A 853 -14.77 35.67 6.60
C ALA A 853 -13.85 34.46 6.35
N VAL A 854 -14.33 33.44 5.63
CA VAL A 854 -13.51 32.26 5.29
C VAL A 854 -12.38 32.62 4.32
N ALA A 855 -12.64 33.51 3.35
CA ALA A 855 -11.61 33.99 2.42
C ALA A 855 -10.55 34.83 3.14
N GLU A 856 -10.95 35.70 4.08
CA GLU A 856 -10.02 36.51 4.89
C GLU A 856 -9.11 35.63 5.75
N ILE A 857 -9.67 34.63 6.45
CA ILE A 857 -8.87 33.64 7.20
C ILE A 857 -7.94 32.86 6.24
N GLY A 858 -8.43 32.49 5.06
CA GLY A 858 -7.62 31.84 4.03
C GLY A 858 -6.44 32.68 3.56
N VAL A 859 -6.60 33.99 3.38
CA VAL A 859 -5.51 34.89 2.99
C VAL A 859 -4.52 35.09 4.14
N GLU A 860 -5.01 35.36 5.34
CA GLU A 860 -4.16 35.62 6.51
C GLU A 860 -3.32 34.40 6.93
N THR A 861 -3.80 33.19 6.64
CA THR A 861 -3.15 31.92 7.03
C THR A 861 -2.53 31.15 5.86
N GLU A 862 -2.55 31.70 4.64
CA GLU A 862 -2.17 31.01 3.39
C GLU A 862 -2.90 29.66 3.21
N ASN A 863 -4.23 29.67 3.37
CA ASN A 863 -5.08 28.48 3.39
C ASN A 863 -4.65 27.48 4.46
N LEU A 864 -4.23 27.98 5.63
CA LEU A 864 -3.69 27.22 6.74
C LEU A 864 -2.42 26.43 6.39
N LYS A 865 -1.65 26.87 5.37
CA LYS A 865 -0.33 26.33 5.03
C LYS A 865 0.78 26.98 5.85
N LYS A 866 0.56 28.20 6.35
CA LYS A 866 1.47 28.88 7.27
C LYS A 866 1.28 28.39 8.71
N GLU A 867 2.34 28.40 9.51
CA GLU A 867 2.24 28.13 10.95
C GLU A 867 1.45 29.24 11.64
N ILE A 868 0.27 28.90 12.19
CA ILE A 868 -0.59 29.80 12.96
C ILE A 868 -0.36 29.59 14.47
N THR A 869 -0.44 30.67 15.25
CA THR A 869 -0.32 30.62 16.71
C THR A 869 -1.61 30.12 17.36
N LYS A 870 -1.53 29.69 18.62
CA LYS A 870 -2.70 29.27 19.40
C LYS A 870 -3.71 30.41 19.54
N ALA A 871 -3.25 31.63 19.79
CA ALA A 871 -4.10 32.81 19.92
C ALA A 871 -4.82 33.15 18.61
N GLU A 872 -4.14 33.10 17.46
CA GLU A 872 -4.77 33.32 16.14
C GLU A 872 -5.81 32.24 15.84
N CYS A 873 -5.48 30.97 16.11
CA CYS A 873 -6.39 29.86 15.86
C CYS A 873 -7.67 29.96 16.71
N GLU A 874 -7.55 30.33 17.99
CA GLU A 874 -8.72 30.55 18.87
C GLU A 874 -9.50 31.81 18.49
N LYS A 875 -8.82 32.89 18.09
CA LYS A 875 -9.45 34.10 17.57
C LYS A 875 -10.36 33.78 16.37
N TYR A 876 -9.85 33.09 15.35
CA TYR A 876 -10.63 32.76 14.16
C TYR A 876 -11.80 31.82 14.46
N ILE A 877 -11.64 30.86 15.38
CA ILE A 877 -12.73 29.98 15.80
C ILE A 877 -13.84 30.80 16.47
N ASN A 878 -13.49 31.77 17.33
CA ASN A 878 -14.46 32.63 18.00
C ASN A 878 -15.15 33.58 17.01
N GLU A 879 -14.42 34.21 16.09
CA GLU A 879 -14.99 35.09 15.06
C GLU A 879 -15.99 34.36 14.15
N LEU A 880 -15.66 33.14 13.74
CA LEU A 880 -16.59 32.29 12.98
C LEU A 880 -17.81 31.87 13.82
N GLY A 881 -17.62 31.61 15.10
CA GLY A 881 -18.72 31.29 16.03
C GLY A 881 -19.66 32.48 16.26
N GLU A 882 -19.13 33.69 16.40
CA GLU A 882 -19.90 34.93 16.53
C GLU A 882 -20.66 35.26 15.24
N LEU A 883 -20.02 35.07 14.08
CA LEU A 883 -20.66 35.23 12.78
C LEU A 883 -21.82 34.25 12.59
N LYS A 884 -21.64 32.97 12.96
CA LYS A 884 -22.73 32.01 12.96
C LYS A 884 -23.89 32.48 13.84
N ALA A 885 -23.59 32.97 15.03
CA ALA A 885 -24.60 33.46 15.97
C ALA A 885 -25.31 34.74 15.51
N SER A 886 -24.66 35.63 14.74
CA SER A 886 -25.32 36.82 14.15
C SER A 886 -26.23 36.44 13.00
N ILE A 887 -25.81 35.50 12.15
CA ILE A 887 -26.62 34.96 11.06
C ILE A 887 -27.88 34.26 11.60
N GLU A 888 -27.73 33.45 12.65
CA GLU A 888 -28.88 32.79 13.32
C GLU A 888 -29.86 33.78 13.97
N LYS A 889 -29.42 35.00 14.28
CA LYS A 889 -30.27 36.09 14.80
C LYS A 889 -30.83 37.00 13.70
N GLY A 890 -30.39 36.85 12.45
CA GLY A 890 -30.80 37.67 11.31
C GLY A 890 -30.22 39.09 11.31
N GLU A 891 -29.04 39.28 11.90
CA GLU A 891 -28.30 40.56 11.98
C GLU A 891 -27.36 40.82 10.79
#